data_AF-A0A841K178-F1
#
_entry.id   AF-A0A841K178-F1
#
_cell.length_a   1.000
_cell.length_b   1.000
_cell.length_c   1.000
_cell.angle_alpha   90.00
_cell.angle_beta   90.00
_cell.angle_gamma   90.00
#
_symmetry.space_group_name_H-M   'P 1'
#
loop_
_entity.id
_entity.type
_entity.pdbx_description
1 polymer ?
#
loop_
_entity_poly.entity_id
_entity_poly.type
_entity_poly.pdbx_seq_one_letter_code
_entity_poly.pdbx_strand_id
1 'polypeptide(L)'
;MRRPRFGVTSYLAAVLVVLFTGCGQETANIPDTTPPVVVSTTPTAGATNVALAPTISATFSKAMTASTMNAASFTLTGPDGAAVVGTVTYTTTGSVATFTPSADLAYGTLYTATITTGVTDTASPANALAANYVWTFTTGVAPVPPTVISTIPLNGTTGVPPGQILNATFSEAMNCATLTASATTFTLTGPAGVSVDGTVSCTGSVATFTPTAVLAVNTLYTATITTAAQSAAGAALAANYVWSFRTGSASAPPAVTFTTPVNGATGVPINDTVTATFNVAMNPATISATTFTLTGPGGAPVAGTVTYVPAGSVATFTPTANLALNTVYTATITTGADDLAGAALAANYVWTFTTGAAADTTPPTVIATIPTNGAVAVPINQAITATFSEAINPTTVNATTFTLQAPGGAAVAGLVSYAAIGDTATFTPSANLAPNTLYTATITTGVTDLAGNALAANYIWTFTTGATVDTTAPEIVSTVSANAAINVPLNQTVSATFTEAMDPLTITTATFGLTGPGGTPVAGTVTYNPVTFIATFTPTAAFTAGTAYTATVTAGATDLSGNALGTTGAPNPWSFTTGTAVIPPAVDLGTAALFGGFGGAAGMTNQGISTVINGDIGTTGVSTLITGFHDNGPGCIYTETPLNVGLVNGAIDTAPPPPTVACPTEGTAVTAAIAAQAQADTLTAYNALVAFPNGLDVSTCPGCGGGNAGELGNRTLAPGIYKSASGSFGITQGPLTLDAQGDPNAFWVFQMATTLTVGTPTANQSIVLVNGALAKNVFWQVGTAATINGILGGGTVQGTVIAQAGVSVSTAGVVAITTINGRMLSLVGPVTVVNTVVNVPAP
;
A
#
# COMPACT_ATOMS: atom_id res chain seq x y z
N MET A 1 20.68 -31.18 41.90
CA MET A 1 21.93 -30.46 42.24
C MET A 1 21.70 -29.64 43.50
N ARG A 2 22.70 -29.64 44.41
CA ARG A 2 22.88 -28.83 45.64
C ARG A 2 21.87 -28.98 46.79
N ARG A 3 22.29 -29.79 47.78
CA ARG A 3 22.06 -29.58 49.23
C ARG A 3 22.88 -28.37 49.73
N PRO A 4 22.54 -27.81 50.91
CA PRO A 4 23.22 -28.18 52.18
C PRO A 4 22.19 -28.33 53.34
N ARG A 5 22.24 -29.27 54.30
CA ARG A 5 23.21 -29.68 55.35
C ARG A 5 23.62 -28.59 56.36
N PHE A 6 23.23 -28.79 57.63
CA PHE A 6 23.98 -28.80 58.91
C PHE A 6 22.97 -28.47 60.03
N GLY A 7 22.94 -29.09 61.21
CA GLY A 7 23.76 -30.11 61.86
C GLY A 7 23.30 -30.23 63.33
N VAL A 8 24.06 -31.03 64.12
CA VAL A 8 24.09 -31.06 65.61
C VAL A 8 23.04 -32.03 66.21
N THR A 9 23.33 -33.09 66.98
CA THR A 9 24.56 -33.69 67.55
C THR A 9 24.17 -35.09 68.05
N SER A 10 25.09 -36.06 67.97
CA SER A 10 25.00 -37.34 68.67
C SER A 10 26.24 -37.50 69.56
N TYR A 11 26.05 -37.79 70.85
CA TYR A 11 27.05 -38.40 71.75
C TYR A 11 26.27 -39.37 72.67
N LEU A 12 26.42 -40.68 72.51
CA LEU A 12 27.44 -41.57 73.09
C LEU A 12 27.04 -42.05 74.50
N ALA A 13 26.73 -43.34 74.63
CA ALA A 13 26.94 -44.08 75.87
C ALA A 13 27.15 -45.56 75.53
N ALA A 14 28.42 -45.96 75.44
CA ALA A 14 28.85 -47.34 75.43
C ALA A 14 29.36 -47.71 76.84
N VAL A 15 28.78 -48.77 77.39
CA VAL A 15 29.43 -49.83 78.17
C VAL A 15 30.22 -49.41 79.42
N LEU A 16 29.60 -49.62 80.59
CA LEU A 16 30.30 -50.02 81.81
C LEU A 16 29.40 -50.95 82.63
N VAL A 17 29.65 -52.26 82.57
CA VAL A 17 29.10 -53.26 83.49
C VAL A 17 30.27 -53.96 84.16
N VAL A 18 30.41 -53.70 85.45
CA VAL A 18 31.24 -54.49 86.39
C VAL A 18 30.35 -55.58 87.00
N LEU A 19 30.96 -56.74 87.19
CA LEU A 19 30.40 -58.04 87.53
C LEU A 19 29.79 -58.14 88.95
N PHE A 20 28.72 -58.95 89.00
CA PHE A 20 28.15 -59.76 90.08
C PHE A 20 27.91 -59.13 91.47
N THR A 21 26.64 -59.13 91.90
CA THR A 21 26.13 -60.04 92.94
C THR A 21 24.61 -59.91 93.03
N GLY A 22 23.94 -61.03 93.34
CA GLY A 22 22.51 -61.20 93.12
C GLY A 22 21.59 -60.31 93.96
N CYS A 23 20.47 -59.97 93.33
CA CYS A 23 19.14 -59.93 93.91
C CYS A 23 18.18 -60.02 92.73
N GLY A 24 17.16 -60.87 92.82
CA GLY A 24 16.12 -60.97 91.79
C GLY A 24 15.49 -59.60 91.56
N GLN A 25 15.71 -59.03 90.39
CA GLN A 25 14.80 -58.02 89.86
C GLN A 25 13.63 -58.81 89.28
N GLU A 26 12.57 -58.91 90.07
CA GLU A 26 11.22 -58.96 89.50
C GLU A 26 11.18 -57.90 88.40
N THR A 27 11.08 -58.33 87.15
CA THR A 27 10.61 -57.45 86.10
C THR A 27 9.16 -57.22 86.44
N ALA A 28 8.87 -56.20 87.25
CA ALA A 28 7.53 -55.71 87.45
C ALA A 28 7.04 -55.27 86.07
N ASN A 29 6.38 -56.19 85.39
CA ASN A 29 5.64 -55.92 84.17
C ASN A 29 4.51 -54.98 84.59
N ILE A 30 4.78 -53.67 84.63
CA ILE A 30 3.73 -52.67 84.83
C ILE A 30 2.80 -52.88 83.64
N PRO A 31 1.56 -53.36 83.84
CA PRO A 31 0.68 -53.66 82.72
C PRO A 31 0.47 -52.38 81.92
N ASP A 32 0.71 -52.43 80.61
CA ASP A 32 0.29 -51.33 79.74
C ASP A 32 -1.22 -51.25 79.80
N THR A 33 -1.74 -50.20 80.43
CA THR A 33 -3.18 -49.94 80.61
C THR A 33 -3.69 -48.86 79.67
N THR A 34 -2.86 -48.38 78.74
CA THR A 34 -3.20 -47.27 77.86
C THR A 34 -3.69 -47.78 76.50
N PRO A 35 -4.95 -47.51 76.13
CA PRO A 35 -5.47 -47.88 74.82
C PRO A 35 -4.64 -47.32 73.65
N PRO A 36 -4.50 -48.06 72.53
CA PRO A 36 -3.98 -47.49 71.29
C PRO A 36 -4.90 -46.36 70.78
N VAL A 37 -4.34 -45.39 70.06
CA VAL A 37 -5.09 -44.32 69.39
C VAL A 37 -4.66 -44.18 67.94
N VAL A 38 -5.57 -43.80 67.06
CA VAL A 38 -5.25 -43.45 65.66
C VAL A 38 -4.62 -42.05 65.64
N VAL A 39 -3.39 -41.96 65.14
CA VAL A 39 -2.57 -40.74 65.09
C VAL A 39 -2.80 -39.97 63.79
N SER A 40 -3.02 -40.67 62.69
CA SER A 40 -3.28 -40.06 61.39
C SER A 40 -4.05 -40.99 60.46
N THR A 41 -4.76 -40.42 59.50
CA THR A 41 -5.44 -41.15 58.43
C THR A 41 -5.07 -40.57 57.06
N THR A 42 -5.07 -41.44 56.05
CA THR A 42 -5.02 -41.08 54.64
C THR A 42 -6.23 -41.72 53.95
N PRO A 43 -7.05 -40.98 53.19
CA PRO A 43 -7.16 -39.53 53.19
C PRO A 43 -7.41 -38.98 54.60
N THR A 44 -7.01 -37.73 54.86
CA THR A 44 -7.29 -37.06 56.13
C THR A 44 -8.81 -36.95 56.35
N ALA A 45 -9.26 -36.97 57.61
CA ALA A 45 -10.68 -36.85 57.92
C ALA A 45 -11.31 -35.60 57.26
N GLY A 46 -12.41 -35.80 56.53
CA GLY A 46 -13.11 -34.77 55.78
C GLY A 46 -12.46 -34.36 54.45
N ALA A 47 -11.43 -35.08 53.98
CA ALA A 47 -10.80 -34.77 52.68
C ALA A 47 -11.82 -34.83 51.54
N THR A 48 -11.74 -33.86 50.62
CA THR A 48 -12.53 -33.80 49.39
C THR A 48 -11.62 -33.97 48.17
N ASN A 49 -12.20 -34.24 47.00
CA ASN A 49 -11.45 -34.49 45.77
C ASN A 49 -10.41 -35.62 45.86
N VAL A 50 -10.73 -36.65 46.63
CA VAL A 50 -9.89 -37.84 46.73
C VAL A 50 -9.94 -38.63 45.41
N ALA A 51 -8.80 -39.14 44.95
CA ALA A 51 -8.71 -39.98 43.76
C ALA A 51 -9.60 -41.23 43.90
N LEU A 52 -10.06 -41.81 42.79
CA LEU A 52 -10.96 -42.97 42.82
C LEU A 52 -10.26 -44.27 43.27
N ALA A 53 -8.94 -44.35 43.16
CA ALA A 53 -8.13 -45.43 43.72
C ALA A 53 -7.22 -44.90 44.85
N PRO A 54 -7.77 -44.45 46.00
CA PRO A 54 -6.95 -43.84 47.03
C PRO A 54 -6.29 -44.91 47.91
N THR A 55 -5.12 -44.57 48.45
CA THR A 55 -4.57 -45.29 49.60
C THR A 55 -5.39 -44.92 50.84
N ILE A 56 -6.16 -45.86 51.38
CA ILE A 56 -6.96 -45.64 52.60
C ILE A 56 -6.21 -46.27 53.76
N SER A 57 -5.70 -45.49 54.70
CA SER A 57 -4.86 -45.98 55.79
C SER A 57 -5.06 -45.24 57.10
N ALA A 58 -4.70 -45.91 58.20
CA ALA A 58 -4.65 -45.35 59.54
C ALA A 58 -3.35 -45.75 60.24
N THR A 59 -2.70 -44.79 60.89
CA THR A 59 -1.48 -44.99 61.67
C THR A 59 -1.81 -44.98 63.15
N PHE A 60 -1.33 -45.96 63.92
CA PHE A 60 -1.62 -46.09 65.35
C PHE A 60 -0.45 -45.60 66.22
N SER A 61 -0.77 -45.18 67.46
CA SER A 61 0.22 -44.69 68.43
C SER A 61 1.17 -45.78 68.93
N LYS A 62 0.81 -47.06 68.76
CA LYS A 62 1.51 -48.24 69.23
C LYS A 62 1.33 -49.41 68.26
N ALA A 63 2.09 -50.49 68.46
CA ALA A 63 1.97 -51.70 67.65
C ALA A 63 0.65 -52.43 67.95
N MET A 64 -0.10 -52.74 66.89
CA MET A 64 -1.36 -53.49 66.92
C MET A 64 -1.12 -54.99 66.69
N THR A 65 -1.97 -55.83 67.28
CA THR A 65 -2.00 -57.27 67.02
C THR A 65 -2.53 -57.54 65.62
N ALA A 66 -1.64 -58.02 64.73
CA ALA A 66 -1.92 -58.16 63.31
C ALA A 66 -3.16 -59.02 62.98
N SER A 67 -3.44 -60.08 63.74
CA SER A 67 -4.61 -60.95 63.52
C SER A 67 -5.95 -60.25 63.77
N THR A 68 -5.95 -59.20 64.59
CA THR A 68 -7.14 -58.38 64.86
C THR A 68 -7.41 -57.34 63.77
N MET A 69 -6.47 -57.11 62.84
CA MET A 69 -6.55 -56.14 61.76
C MET A 69 -6.95 -56.82 60.45
N ASN A 70 -8.25 -56.86 60.17
CA ASN A 70 -8.82 -57.59 59.04
C ASN A 70 -10.08 -56.87 58.51
N ALA A 71 -10.73 -57.43 57.48
CA ALA A 71 -11.89 -56.83 56.82
C ALA A 71 -13.14 -56.70 57.72
N ALA A 72 -13.19 -57.37 58.87
CA ALA A 72 -14.27 -57.18 59.84
C ALA A 72 -13.99 -56.00 60.79
N SER A 73 -12.72 -55.64 60.98
CA SER A 73 -12.31 -54.63 61.95
C SER A 73 -11.88 -53.30 61.33
N PHE A 74 -11.52 -53.27 60.05
CA PHE A 74 -11.34 -52.06 59.25
C PHE A 74 -12.23 -52.13 58.01
N THR A 75 -13.33 -51.39 58.02
CA THR A 75 -14.35 -51.38 56.99
C THR A 75 -14.44 -50.03 56.28
N LEU A 76 -14.88 -50.05 55.03
CA LEU A 76 -15.24 -48.86 54.26
C LEU A 76 -16.69 -48.98 53.81
N THR A 77 -17.49 -47.95 54.04
CA THR A 77 -18.89 -47.88 53.57
C THR A 77 -19.10 -46.66 52.69
N GLY A 78 -19.94 -46.79 51.66
CA GLY A 78 -20.43 -45.70 50.83
C GLY A 78 -21.75 -45.11 51.36
N PRO A 79 -22.50 -44.39 50.49
CA PRO A 79 -23.82 -43.85 50.81
C PRO A 79 -24.77 -44.94 51.30
N ASP A 80 -25.69 -44.56 52.19
CA ASP A 80 -26.69 -45.43 52.81
C ASP A 80 -26.12 -46.66 53.56
N GLY A 81 -24.81 -46.64 53.88
CA GLY A 81 -24.13 -47.71 54.60
C GLY A 81 -23.70 -48.90 53.75
N ALA A 82 -23.74 -48.80 52.42
CA ALA A 82 -23.32 -49.88 51.52
C ALA A 82 -21.84 -50.24 51.73
N ALA A 83 -21.54 -51.51 52.00
CA ALA A 83 -20.16 -51.96 52.22
C ALA A 83 -19.34 -51.95 50.92
N VAL A 84 -18.15 -51.37 50.97
CA VAL A 84 -17.17 -51.44 49.88
C VAL A 84 -16.30 -52.67 50.08
N VAL A 85 -16.20 -53.52 49.05
CA VAL A 85 -15.35 -54.72 49.09
C VAL A 85 -13.89 -54.30 48.93
N GLY A 86 -13.03 -54.77 49.83
CA GLY A 86 -11.59 -54.50 49.79
C GLY A 86 -10.80 -55.43 50.70
N THR A 87 -9.48 -55.32 50.64
CA THR A 87 -8.54 -56.08 51.47
C THR A 87 -7.91 -55.19 52.52
N VAL A 88 -7.68 -55.73 53.72
CA VAL A 88 -6.97 -55.03 54.80
C VAL A 88 -5.60 -55.64 54.98
N THR A 89 -4.57 -54.80 54.97
CA THR A 89 -3.19 -55.18 55.30
C THR A 89 -2.71 -54.36 56.49
N TYR A 90 -1.90 -54.95 57.36
CA TYR A 90 -1.27 -54.24 58.47
C TYR A 90 0.25 -54.37 58.40
N THR A 91 0.94 -53.24 58.41
CA THR A 91 2.40 -53.15 58.40
C THR A 91 2.89 -52.87 59.81
N THR A 92 3.57 -53.85 60.42
CA THR A 92 4.10 -53.77 61.79
C THR A 92 5.17 -52.68 61.93
N THR A 93 5.99 -52.48 60.89
CA THR A 93 6.92 -51.36 60.79
C THR A 93 6.15 -50.08 60.49
N GLY A 94 5.95 -49.23 61.51
CA GLY A 94 5.21 -47.96 61.39
C GLY A 94 3.75 -48.01 61.84
N SER A 95 3.26 -49.17 62.29
CA SER A 95 1.91 -49.35 62.83
C SER A 95 0.80 -48.81 61.91
N VAL A 96 0.84 -49.18 60.64
CA VAL A 96 -0.11 -48.69 59.62
C VAL A 96 -1.04 -49.81 59.17
N ALA A 97 -2.34 -49.61 59.28
CA ALA A 97 -3.34 -50.42 58.60
C ALA A 97 -3.74 -49.74 57.28
N THR A 98 -3.90 -50.52 56.22
CA THR A 98 -4.30 -50.05 54.90
C THR A 98 -5.48 -50.88 54.42
N PHE A 99 -6.54 -50.20 53.99
CA PHE A 99 -7.66 -50.77 53.28
C PHE A 99 -7.49 -50.46 51.78
N THR A 100 -7.49 -51.49 50.95
CA THR A 100 -7.40 -51.37 49.49
C THR A 100 -8.73 -51.79 48.88
N PRO A 101 -9.52 -50.87 48.32
CA PRO A 101 -10.73 -51.21 47.58
C PRO A 101 -10.43 -52.18 46.43
N SER A 102 -11.32 -53.13 46.19
CA SER A 102 -11.18 -54.12 45.10
C SER A 102 -11.51 -53.56 43.71
N ALA A 103 -12.13 -52.38 43.66
CA ALA A 103 -12.42 -51.60 42.46
C ALA A 103 -12.33 -50.10 42.78
N ASP A 104 -12.20 -49.28 41.75
CA ASP A 104 -12.24 -47.82 41.88
C ASP A 104 -13.55 -47.37 42.55
N LEU A 105 -13.41 -46.41 43.45
CA LEU A 105 -14.53 -45.79 44.14
C LEU A 105 -15.35 -44.93 43.17
N ALA A 106 -16.64 -44.76 43.46
CA ALA A 106 -17.54 -43.94 42.65
C ALA A 106 -17.19 -42.44 42.79
N TYR A 107 -17.40 -41.64 41.75
CA TYR A 107 -17.22 -40.19 41.78
C TYR A 107 -18.19 -39.49 42.74
N GLY A 108 -17.78 -38.35 43.30
CA GLY A 108 -18.59 -37.43 44.10
C GLY A 108 -19.22 -38.07 45.34
N THR A 109 -18.65 -39.18 45.79
CA THR A 109 -19.27 -40.09 46.75
C THR A 109 -18.60 -39.94 48.11
N LEU A 110 -19.41 -39.74 49.15
CA LEU A 110 -18.94 -39.72 50.54
C LEU A 110 -18.74 -41.16 51.03
N TYR A 111 -17.50 -41.48 51.40
CA TYR A 111 -17.13 -42.75 52.00
C TYR A 111 -16.81 -42.57 53.49
N THR A 112 -17.20 -43.56 54.29
CA THR A 112 -16.93 -43.63 55.73
C THR A 112 -16.04 -44.83 56.02
N ALA A 113 -14.83 -44.56 56.50
CA ALA A 113 -13.91 -45.58 56.97
C ALA A 113 -14.08 -45.75 58.48
N THR A 114 -14.16 -47.00 58.94
CA THR A 114 -14.35 -47.34 60.36
C THR A 114 -13.33 -48.37 60.78
N ILE A 115 -12.63 -48.10 61.88
CA ILE A 115 -11.83 -49.07 62.61
C ILE A 115 -12.52 -49.35 63.93
N THR A 116 -12.89 -50.61 64.15
CA THR A 116 -13.74 -51.02 65.29
C THR A 116 -12.93 -51.21 66.57
N THR A 117 -13.61 -51.22 67.73
CA THR A 117 -13.01 -51.62 69.02
C THR A 117 -12.56 -53.08 69.08
N GLY A 118 -12.77 -53.89 68.03
CA GLY A 118 -12.27 -55.26 67.93
C GLY A 118 -10.76 -55.36 67.67
N VAL A 119 -10.08 -54.25 67.35
CA VAL A 119 -8.62 -54.22 67.17
C VAL A 119 -7.92 -54.00 68.51
N THR A 120 -6.85 -54.75 68.78
CA THR A 120 -6.09 -54.65 70.05
C THR A 120 -4.62 -54.38 69.82
N ASP A 121 -3.95 -53.76 70.79
CA ASP A 121 -2.49 -53.65 70.80
C ASP A 121 -1.80 -55.02 71.04
N THR A 122 -0.46 -55.04 71.03
CA THR A 122 0.33 -56.23 71.35
C THR A 122 0.67 -56.37 72.85
N ALA A 123 0.02 -55.60 73.74
CA ALA A 123 0.28 -55.67 75.18
C ALA A 123 -0.37 -56.91 75.82
N SER A 124 0.02 -57.22 77.07
CA SER A 124 -0.58 -58.30 77.86
C SER A 124 -0.89 -57.80 79.28
N PRO A 125 -2.17 -57.64 79.66
CA PRO A 125 -3.37 -57.87 78.83
C PRO A 125 -3.46 -56.89 77.65
N ALA A 126 -4.08 -57.30 76.54
CA ALA A 126 -4.20 -56.48 75.34
C ALA A 126 -5.25 -55.38 75.53
N ASN A 127 -4.95 -54.16 75.06
CA ASN A 127 -5.87 -53.04 75.12
C ASN A 127 -6.57 -52.85 73.76
N ALA A 128 -7.90 -52.75 73.78
CA ALA A 128 -8.69 -52.38 72.62
C ALA A 128 -8.66 -50.86 72.38
N LEU A 129 -9.04 -50.41 71.17
CA LEU A 129 -9.39 -49.00 70.98
C LEU A 129 -10.50 -48.59 71.96
N ALA A 130 -10.40 -47.40 72.54
CA ALA A 130 -11.40 -46.90 73.49
C ALA A 130 -12.80 -46.68 72.87
N ALA A 131 -12.85 -46.43 71.55
CA ALA A 131 -14.07 -46.30 70.76
C ALA A 131 -13.76 -46.64 69.29
N ASN A 132 -14.81 -46.91 68.49
CA ASN A 132 -14.65 -47.03 67.04
C ASN A 132 -14.07 -45.71 66.49
N TYR A 133 -13.01 -45.80 65.70
CA TYR A 133 -12.46 -44.63 65.02
C TYR A 133 -13.10 -44.52 63.64
N VAL A 134 -13.83 -43.43 63.42
CA VAL A 134 -14.61 -43.19 62.19
C VAL A 134 -14.10 -41.91 61.55
N TRP A 135 -13.83 -41.96 60.26
CA TRP A 135 -13.57 -40.76 59.47
C TRP A 135 -14.18 -40.89 58.09
N THR A 136 -14.41 -39.74 57.46
CA THR A 136 -15.00 -39.66 56.14
C THR A 136 -14.05 -39.02 55.14
N PHE A 137 -14.27 -39.32 53.86
CA PHE A 137 -13.66 -38.60 52.74
C PHE A 137 -14.60 -38.64 51.54
N THR A 138 -14.46 -37.66 50.64
CA THR A 138 -15.28 -37.55 49.42
C THR A 138 -14.39 -37.68 48.19
N THR A 139 -14.73 -38.62 47.31
CA THR A 139 -14.06 -38.78 46.02
C THR A 139 -14.34 -37.59 45.09
N GLY A 140 -13.44 -37.31 44.16
CA GLY A 140 -13.62 -36.24 43.16
C GLY A 140 -14.90 -36.41 42.34
N VAL A 141 -15.44 -35.32 41.81
CA VAL A 141 -16.62 -35.36 40.93
C VAL A 141 -16.27 -35.89 39.54
N ALA A 142 -17.24 -36.49 38.84
CA ALA A 142 -17.04 -36.98 37.49
C ALA A 142 -16.73 -35.79 36.57
N PRO A 143 -15.68 -35.88 35.72
CA PRO A 143 -15.39 -34.81 34.78
C PRO A 143 -16.55 -34.67 33.79
N VAL A 144 -16.96 -33.43 33.54
CA VAL A 144 -18.08 -33.12 32.63
C VAL A 144 -17.61 -33.35 31.20
N PRO A 145 -18.40 -34.03 30.35
CA PRO A 145 -18.08 -34.15 28.92
C PRO A 145 -18.00 -32.76 28.26
N PRO A 146 -16.92 -32.44 27.53
CA PRO A 146 -16.84 -31.20 26.79
C PRO A 146 -17.89 -31.19 25.66
N THR A 147 -18.44 -30.01 25.38
CA THR A 147 -19.37 -29.77 24.25
C THR A 147 -18.78 -28.74 23.30
N VAL A 148 -19.07 -28.85 22.00
CA VAL A 148 -18.70 -27.80 21.03
C VAL A 148 -19.73 -26.68 21.10
N ILE A 149 -19.28 -25.49 21.50
CA ILE A 149 -20.10 -24.27 21.63
C ILE A 149 -20.27 -23.58 20.28
N SER A 150 -19.20 -23.51 19.48
CA SER A 150 -19.23 -22.81 18.20
C SER A 150 -18.21 -23.40 17.23
N THR A 151 -18.50 -23.25 15.95
CA THR A 151 -17.59 -23.59 14.87
C THR A 151 -17.41 -22.43 13.91
N ILE A 152 -16.24 -22.36 13.30
CA ILE A 152 -15.95 -21.53 12.14
C ILE A 152 -15.46 -22.46 11.04
N PRO A 153 -16.11 -22.49 9.86
CA PRO A 153 -17.42 -21.90 9.58
C PRO A 153 -18.53 -22.49 10.46
N LEU A 154 -19.61 -21.73 10.63
CA LEU A 154 -20.82 -22.23 11.27
C LEU A 154 -21.42 -23.37 10.43
N ASN A 155 -22.17 -24.26 11.09
CA ASN A 155 -22.82 -25.37 10.41
C ASN A 155 -23.81 -24.86 9.34
N GLY A 156 -23.67 -25.36 8.11
CA GLY A 156 -24.49 -25.02 6.96
C GLY A 156 -24.08 -23.74 6.23
N THR A 157 -23.00 -23.04 6.62
CA THR A 157 -22.56 -21.83 5.93
C THR A 157 -22.21 -22.13 4.46
N THR A 158 -22.74 -21.32 3.55
CA THR A 158 -22.39 -21.32 2.12
C THR A 158 -21.53 -20.12 1.77
N GLY A 159 -20.76 -20.20 0.68
CA GLY A 159 -19.91 -19.08 0.27
C GLY A 159 -18.63 -18.96 1.09
N VAL A 160 -18.22 -20.04 1.76
CA VAL A 160 -16.99 -20.07 2.56
C VAL A 160 -15.77 -19.92 1.63
N PRO A 161 -14.77 -19.07 1.97
CA PRO A 161 -13.55 -18.97 1.17
C PRO A 161 -12.83 -20.33 1.03
N PRO A 162 -12.33 -20.68 -0.17
CA PRO A 162 -11.53 -21.89 -0.39
C PRO A 162 -10.34 -22.07 0.56
N GLY A 163 -9.72 -20.97 1.04
CA GLY A 163 -8.62 -20.99 2.01
C GLY A 163 -9.02 -21.04 3.49
N GLN A 164 -10.28 -21.37 3.80
CA GLN A 164 -10.79 -21.29 5.17
C GLN A 164 -10.08 -22.23 6.15
N ILE A 165 -9.58 -21.66 7.25
CA ILE A 165 -9.15 -22.40 8.45
C ILE A 165 -10.38 -22.68 9.32
N LEU A 166 -10.47 -23.90 9.87
CA LEU A 166 -11.60 -24.31 10.69
C LEU A 166 -11.27 -24.17 12.17
N ASN A 167 -12.22 -23.65 12.96
CA ASN A 167 -12.12 -23.60 14.42
C ASN A 167 -13.31 -24.30 15.07
N ALA A 168 -13.07 -24.98 16.18
CA ALA A 168 -14.09 -25.47 17.08
C ALA A 168 -13.78 -25.01 18.50
N THR A 169 -14.73 -24.32 19.14
CA THR A 169 -14.62 -23.86 20.53
C THR A 169 -15.42 -24.79 21.43
N PHE A 170 -14.79 -25.28 22.50
CA PHE A 170 -15.39 -26.19 23.46
C PHE A 170 -15.84 -25.48 24.74
N SER A 171 -16.71 -26.11 25.51
CA SER A 171 -17.21 -25.61 26.80
C SER A 171 -16.19 -25.57 27.93
N GLU A 172 -15.05 -26.21 27.75
CA GLU A 172 -13.95 -26.27 28.71
C GLU A 172 -12.62 -26.49 28.00
N ALA A 173 -11.52 -26.40 28.74
CA ALA A 173 -10.19 -26.63 28.21
C ALA A 173 -10.02 -28.10 27.78
N MET A 174 -9.41 -28.32 26.61
CA MET A 174 -9.23 -29.64 26.02
C MET A 174 -7.85 -30.22 26.32
N ASN A 175 -7.76 -31.55 26.36
CA ASN A 175 -6.48 -32.25 26.30
C ASN A 175 -5.98 -32.23 24.85
N CYS A 176 -5.12 -31.26 24.54
CA CYS A 176 -4.63 -31.04 23.19
C CYS A 176 -3.93 -32.27 22.58
N ALA A 177 -3.32 -33.14 23.38
CA ALA A 177 -2.74 -34.38 22.86
C ALA A 177 -3.81 -35.30 22.24
N THR A 178 -5.03 -35.35 22.77
CA THR A 178 -6.09 -36.19 22.19
C THR A 178 -6.64 -35.66 20.87
N LEU A 179 -6.56 -34.34 20.66
CA LEU A 179 -6.95 -33.66 19.42
C LEU A 179 -5.86 -33.75 18.34
N THR A 180 -4.58 -33.70 18.73
CA THR A 180 -3.45 -33.68 17.79
C THR A 180 -2.78 -35.03 17.57
N ALA A 181 -2.92 -36.00 18.49
CA ALA A 181 -2.26 -37.30 18.40
C ALA A 181 -2.88 -38.26 17.37
N SER A 182 -4.09 -37.97 16.87
CA SER A 182 -4.68 -38.74 15.79
C SER A 182 -5.20 -37.84 14.68
N ALA A 183 -4.73 -38.08 13.45
CA ALA A 183 -5.29 -37.50 12.24
C ALA A 183 -6.77 -37.89 12.02
N THR A 184 -7.35 -38.74 12.88
CA THR A 184 -8.75 -39.15 12.86
C THR A 184 -9.62 -38.46 13.90
N THR A 185 -9.06 -37.66 14.82
CA THR A 185 -9.85 -37.02 15.88
C THR A 185 -10.59 -35.80 15.35
N PHE A 186 -9.91 -34.87 14.70
CA PHE A 186 -10.51 -33.73 14.01
C PHE A 186 -10.17 -33.84 12.52
N THR A 187 -11.18 -34.20 11.73
CA THR A 187 -11.05 -34.50 10.29
C THR A 187 -11.90 -33.55 9.45
N LEU A 188 -11.51 -33.40 8.19
CA LEU A 188 -12.26 -32.72 7.15
C LEU A 188 -12.41 -33.66 5.96
N THR A 189 -13.61 -33.79 5.44
CA THR A 189 -13.92 -34.62 4.26
C THR A 189 -14.66 -33.81 3.21
N GLY A 190 -14.34 -34.05 1.94
CA GLY A 190 -15.03 -33.50 0.79
C GLY A 190 -16.13 -34.43 0.24
N PRO A 191 -16.54 -34.21 -1.02
CA PRO A 191 -17.53 -35.06 -1.70
C PRO A 191 -17.13 -36.53 -1.67
N ALA A 192 -18.14 -37.41 -1.56
CA ALA A 192 -17.95 -38.86 -1.46
C ALA A 192 -17.07 -39.32 -0.28
N GLY A 193 -16.86 -38.47 0.74
CA GLY A 193 -16.11 -38.83 1.95
C GLY A 193 -14.59 -38.83 1.76
N VAL A 194 -14.08 -38.22 0.69
CA VAL A 194 -12.63 -38.10 0.45
C VAL A 194 -12.01 -37.23 1.55
N SER A 195 -10.99 -37.75 2.24
CA SER A 195 -10.27 -37.01 3.29
C SER A 195 -9.53 -35.80 2.70
N VAL A 196 -9.58 -34.68 3.40
CA VAL A 196 -8.76 -33.50 3.11
C VAL A 196 -7.57 -33.51 4.07
N ASP A 197 -6.36 -33.45 3.53
CA ASP A 197 -5.15 -33.41 4.33
C ASP A 197 -5.02 -32.04 5.02
N GLY A 198 -4.71 -32.05 6.32
CA GLY A 198 -4.60 -30.86 7.15
C GLY A 198 -3.81 -31.11 8.43
N THR A 199 -3.51 -30.02 9.13
CA THR A 199 -2.87 -30.05 10.45
C THR A 199 -3.84 -29.58 11.52
N VAL A 200 -3.82 -30.24 12.69
CA VAL A 200 -4.63 -29.85 13.85
C VAL A 200 -3.73 -29.20 14.89
N SER A 201 -4.14 -28.04 15.38
CA SER A 201 -3.57 -27.40 16.57
C SER A 201 -4.65 -27.19 17.63
N CYS A 202 -4.24 -27.08 18.89
CA CYS A 202 -5.14 -26.88 20.01
C CYS A 202 -4.51 -25.95 21.05
N THR A 203 -5.30 -24.99 21.53
CA THR A 203 -4.91 -24.05 22.59
C THR A 203 -6.10 -23.81 23.51
N GLY A 204 -5.98 -24.20 24.78
CA GLY A 204 -7.06 -24.05 25.75
C GLY A 204 -8.32 -24.81 25.34
N SER A 205 -9.41 -24.08 25.08
CA SER A 205 -10.71 -24.63 24.65
C SER A 205 -10.94 -24.53 23.13
N VAL A 206 -9.93 -24.21 22.33
CA VAL A 206 -10.08 -24.07 20.87
C VAL A 206 -9.21 -25.07 20.14
N ALA A 207 -9.81 -25.83 19.23
CA ALA A 207 -9.11 -26.64 18.24
C ALA A 207 -9.20 -26.00 16.85
N THR A 208 -8.10 -26.05 16.10
CA THR A 208 -7.98 -25.43 14.78
C THR A 208 -7.51 -26.49 13.79
N PHE A 209 -8.22 -26.64 12.67
CA PHE A 209 -7.82 -27.49 11.55
C PHE A 209 -7.43 -26.58 10.37
N THR A 210 -6.19 -26.73 9.91
CA THR A 210 -5.64 -25.98 8.77
C THR A 210 -5.42 -26.94 7.60
N PRO A 211 -6.22 -26.85 6.51
CA PRO A 211 -5.99 -27.63 5.30
C PRO A 211 -4.59 -27.40 4.72
N THR A 212 -3.96 -28.45 4.17
CA THR A 212 -2.65 -28.35 3.52
C THR A 212 -2.72 -27.79 2.09
N ALA A 213 -3.89 -27.88 1.47
CA ALA A 213 -4.18 -27.31 0.15
C ALA A 213 -5.49 -26.51 0.20
N VAL A 214 -5.61 -25.54 -0.71
CA VAL A 214 -6.85 -24.75 -0.89
C VAL A 214 -7.99 -25.71 -1.25
N LEU A 215 -9.12 -25.55 -0.57
CA LEU A 215 -10.31 -26.37 -0.79
C LEU A 215 -10.90 -26.10 -2.18
N ALA A 216 -11.40 -27.13 -2.86
CA ALA A 216 -12.14 -26.94 -4.12
C ALA A 216 -13.34 -25.98 -3.94
N VAL A 217 -13.58 -25.12 -4.92
CA VAL A 217 -14.71 -24.16 -4.96
C VAL A 217 -16.06 -24.87 -5.14
N ASN A 218 -17.16 -24.22 -4.74
CA ASN A 218 -18.52 -24.73 -4.87
C ASN A 218 -18.70 -26.18 -4.36
N THR A 219 -17.96 -26.54 -3.32
CA THR A 219 -17.82 -27.91 -2.83
C THR A 219 -18.31 -27.99 -1.39
N LEU A 220 -19.10 -29.03 -1.10
CA LEU A 220 -19.59 -29.31 0.25
C LEU A 220 -18.51 -30.09 1.01
N TYR A 221 -18.10 -29.57 2.16
CA TYR A 221 -17.19 -30.23 3.09
C TYR A 221 -17.91 -30.56 4.40
N THR A 222 -17.48 -31.64 5.04
CA THR A 222 -17.94 -32.10 6.34
C THR A 222 -16.77 -32.25 7.27
N ALA A 223 -16.79 -31.50 8.37
CA ALA A 223 -15.82 -31.61 9.45
C ALA A 223 -16.37 -32.47 10.58
N THR A 224 -15.52 -33.29 11.17
CA THR A 224 -15.89 -34.20 12.27
C THR A 224 -14.87 -34.14 13.38
N ILE A 225 -15.34 -33.92 14.61
CA ILE A 225 -14.59 -34.12 15.85
C ILE A 225 -15.15 -35.36 16.54
N THR A 226 -14.33 -36.39 16.72
CA THR A 226 -14.79 -37.67 17.26
C THR A 226 -14.79 -37.70 18.80
N THR A 227 -15.43 -38.72 19.37
CA THR A 227 -15.40 -39.01 20.82
C THR A 227 -14.00 -39.33 21.36
N ALA A 228 -12.97 -39.41 20.51
CA ALA A 228 -11.59 -39.55 20.96
C ALA A 228 -11.04 -38.25 21.60
N ALA A 229 -11.61 -37.08 21.29
CA ALA A 229 -11.23 -35.83 21.93
C ALA A 229 -11.73 -35.78 23.39
N GLN A 230 -10.83 -35.40 24.30
CA GLN A 230 -11.08 -35.35 25.73
C GLN A 230 -10.84 -33.95 26.31
N SER A 231 -11.55 -33.61 27.38
CA SER A 231 -11.23 -32.45 28.19
C SER A 231 -9.90 -32.63 28.91
N ALA A 232 -9.34 -31.53 29.45
CA ALA A 232 -8.14 -31.59 30.28
C ALA A 232 -8.32 -32.50 31.52
N ALA A 233 -9.55 -32.71 31.97
CA ALA A 233 -9.90 -33.61 33.07
C ALA A 233 -10.14 -35.08 32.64
N GLY A 234 -10.00 -35.40 31.35
CA GLY A 234 -10.08 -36.75 30.80
C GLY A 234 -11.48 -37.21 30.36
N ALA A 235 -12.51 -36.34 30.40
CA ALA A 235 -13.82 -36.68 29.87
C ALA A 235 -13.86 -36.59 28.34
N ALA A 236 -14.27 -37.66 27.68
CA ALA A 236 -14.50 -37.68 26.23
C ALA A 236 -15.73 -36.86 25.83
N LEU A 237 -15.77 -36.38 24.57
CA LEU A 237 -17.03 -35.91 23.98
C LEU A 237 -18.09 -37.01 24.06
N ALA A 238 -19.33 -36.62 24.38
CA ALA A 238 -20.45 -37.56 24.51
C ALA A 238 -20.86 -38.21 23.17
N ALA A 239 -20.65 -37.51 22.05
CA ALA A 239 -20.89 -37.99 20.70
C ALA A 239 -19.94 -37.30 19.71
N ASN A 240 -19.78 -37.88 18.51
CA ASN A 240 -19.08 -37.20 17.42
C ASN A 240 -19.81 -35.90 17.09
N TYR A 241 -19.07 -34.80 17.02
CA TYR A 241 -19.60 -33.52 16.57
C TYR A 241 -19.30 -33.36 15.08
N VAL A 242 -20.35 -33.21 14.28
CA VAL A 242 -20.27 -33.13 12.82
C VAL A 242 -20.92 -31.84 12.36
N TRP A 243 -20.25 -31.09 11.50
CA TRP A 243 -20.82 -29.94 10.82
C TRP A 243 -20.36 -29.89 9.37
N SER A 244 -21.12 -29.18 8.55
CA SER A 244 -20.82 -29.03 7.13
C SER A 244 -20.79 -27.57 6.72
N PHE A 245 -20.11 -27.28 5.62
CA PHE A 245 -20.10 -25.96 4.99
C PHE A 245 -19.82 -26.11 3.48
N ARG A 246 -20.22 -25.10 2.70
CA ARG A 246 -20.01 -25.08 1.25
C ARG A 246 -19.09 -23.95 0.87
N THR A 247 -17.99 -24.27 0.18
CA THR A 247 -17.11 -23.24 -0.39
C THR A 247 -17.83 -22.44 -1.45
N GLY A 248 -17.46 -21.16 -1.59
CA GLY A 248 -17.99 -20.26 -2.61
C GLY A 248 -17.49 -20.60 -4.02
N SER A 249 -18.01 -19.87 -5.01
CA SER A 249 -17.51 -19.89 -6.38
C SER A 249 -16.06 -19.42 -6.46
N ALA A 250 -15.37 -19.76 -7.55
CA ALA A 250 -14.04 -19.22 -7.82
C ALA A 250 -14.07 -17.69 -7.81
N SER A 251 -13.18 -17.09 -7.02
CA SER A 251 -12.93 -15.65 -7.06
C SER A 251 -12.41 -15.27 -8.45
N ALA A 252 -12.80 -14.11 -8.96
CA ALA A 252 -12.16 -13.57 -10.15
C ALA A 252 -10.67 -13.32 -9.80
N PRO A 253 -9.73 -13.60 -10.72
CA PRO A 253 -8.32 -13.32 -10.47
C PRO A 253 -8.10 -11.87 -10.03
N PRO A 254 -7.22 -11.62 -9.04
CA PRO A 254 -6.79 -10.27 -8.72
C PRO A 254 -6.14 -9.62 -9.94
N ALA A 255 -6.29 -8.30 -10.04
CA ALA A 255 -5.74 -7.47 -11.08
C ALA A 255 -5.03 -6.25 -10.47
N VAL A 256 -3.89 -5.88 -11.05
CA VAL A 256 -3.22 -4.60 -10.75
C VAL A 256 -4.00 -3.48 -11.42
N THR A 257 -4.45 -2.50 -10.64
CA THR A 257 -5.25 -1.37 -11.10
C THR A 257 -4.44 -0.09 -11.27
N PHE A 258 -3.31 0.04 -10.55
CA PHE A 258 -2.47 1.23 -10.56
C PHE A 258 -1.02 0.88 -10.21
N THR A 259 -0.04 1.61 -10.76
CA THR A 259 1.38 1.48 -10.40
C THR A 259 2.05 2.85 -10.32
N THR A 260 2.96 3.00 -9.36
CA THR A 260 3.88 4.15 -9.30
C THR A 260 5.32 3.61 -9.29
N PRO A 261 6.17 3.96 -10.25
CA PRO A 261 5.89 4.76 -11.43
C PRO A 261 4.86 4.10 -12.36
N VAL A 262 4.13 4.92 -13.12
CA VAL A 262 3.23 4.43 -14.17
C VAL A 262 4.04 3.76 -15.29
N ASN A 263 3.42 2.84 -16.03
CA ASN A 263 4.10 2.17 -17.14
C ASN A 263 4.61 3.16 -18.19
N GLY A 264 5.89 3.09 -18.52
CA GLY A 264 6.56 3.99 -19.45
C GLY A 264 7.02 5.32 -18.86
N ALA A 265 6.88 5.54 -17.54
CA ALA A 265 7.33 6.77 -16.90
C ALA A 265 8.83 7.02 -17.16
N THR A 266 9.19 8.29 -17.37
CA THR A 266 10.57 8.75 -17.56
C THR A 266 10.93 9.78 -16.52
N GLY A 267 12.21 9.91 -16.19
CA GLY A 267 12.65 10.90 -15.19
C GLY A 267 12.35 10.50 -13.76
N VAL A 268 12.06 9.22 -13.50
CA VAL A 268 11.76 8.71 -12.16
C VAL A 268 12.97 8.92 -11.24
N PRO A 269 12.84 9.55 -10.07
CA PRO A 269 13.95 9.71 -9.14
C PRO A 269 14.61 8.39 -8.77
N ILE A 270 15.94 8.41 -8.59
CA ILE A 270 16.72 7.17 -8.38
C ILE A 270 16.48 6.50 -7.02
N ASN A 271 15.93 7.20 -6.05
CA ASN A 271 15.62 6.71 -4.71
C ASN A 271 14.14 6.39 -4.50
N ASP A 272 13.32 6.49 -5.56
CA ASP A 272 11.90 6.15 -5.47
C ASP A 272 11.70 4.64 -5.23
N THR A 273 10.73 4.34 -4.38
CA THR A 273 10.15 3.01 -4.28
C THR A 273 9.13 2.76 -5.38
N VAL A 274 8.90 1.47 -5.71
CA VAL A 274 7.99 1.05 -6.77
C VAL A 274 6.75 0.44 -6.14
N THR A 275 5.56 0.91 -6.47
CA THR A 275 4.28 0.47 -5.90
C THR A 275 3.34 -0.12 -6.95
N ALA A 276 2.45 -0.98 -6.48
CA ALA A 276 1.36 -1.57 -7.25
C ALA A 276 0.11 -1.73 -6.38
N THR A 277 -1.03 -1.28 -6.89
CA THR A 277 -2.34 -1.38 -6.25
C THR A 277 -3.18 -2.47 -6.89
N PHE A 278 -3.87 -3.27 -6.09
CA PHE A 278 -4.73 -4.37 -6.55
C PHE A 278 -6.21 -4.02 -6.39
N ASN A 279 -7.07 -4.60 -7.25
CA ASN A 279 -8.52 -4.44 -7.16
C ASN A 279 -9.16 -5.17 -5.96
N VAL A 280 -8.43 -6.07 -5.32
CA VAL A 280 -8.86 -6.84 -4.15
C VAL A 280 -7.71 -6.95 -3.15
N ALA A 281 -8.06 -7.25 -1.89
CA ALA A 281 -7.05 -7.49 -0.87
C ALA A 281 -6.26 -8.79 -1.19
N MET A 282 -4.94 -8.65 -1.26
CA MET A 282 -3.98 -9.72 -1.50
C MET A 282 -3.61 -10.47 -0.21
N ASN A 283 -3.22 -11.73 -0.34
CA ASN A 283 -2.61 -12.52 0.74
C ASN A 283 -1.18 -12.03 1.00
N PRO A 284 -0.89 -11.38 2.15
CA PRO A 284 0.43 -10.79 2.42
C PRO A 284 1.57 -11.82 2.40
N ALA A 285 1.29 -13.10 2.66
CA ALA A 285 2.31 -14.15 2.63
C ALA A 285 2.79 -14.48 1.21
N THR A 286 1.99 -14.16 0.19
CA THR A 286 2.29 -14.41 -1.22
C THR A 286 2.83 -13.18 -1.94
N ILE A 287 2.79 -12.01 -1.33
CA ILE A 287 3.39 -10.76 -1.84
C ILE A 287 4.76 -10.57 -1.21
N SER A 288 5.82 -10.92 -1.94
CA SER A 288 7.20 -10.94 -1.44
C SER A 288 8.19 -10.56 -2.54
N ALA A 289 9.49 -10.49 -2.21
CA ALA A 289 10.55 -10.25 -3.20
C ALA A 289 10.68 -11.34 -4.28
N THR A 290 9.97 -12.46 -4.16
CA THR A 290 9.90 -13.50 -5.21
C THR A 290 8.73 -13.31 -6.18
N THR A 291 7.70 -12.59 -5.75
CA THR A 291 6.47 -12.36 -6.53
C THR A 291 6.31 -10.91 -6.97
N PHE A 292 7.00 -9.97 -6.34
CA PHE A 292 7.18 -8.60 -6.81
C PHE A 292 8.68 -8.34 -6.97
N THR A 293 9.15 -8.32 -8.21
CA THR A 293 10.57 -8.22 -8.57
C THR A 293 10.84 -6.97 -9.40
N LEU A 294 12.06 -6.44 -9.30
CA LEU A 294 12.58 -5.37 -10.13
C LEU A 294 13.87 -5.82 -10.81
N THR A 295 13.99 -5.56 -12.11
CA THR A 295 15.17 -5.90 -12.92
C THR A 295 15.66 -4.70 -13.73
N GLY A 296 16.98 -4.56 -13.86
CA GLY A 296 17.62 -3.57 -14.71
C GLY A 296 17.95 -4.10 -16.11
N PRO A 297 18.77 -3.36 -16.89
CA PRO A 297 19.18 -3.76 -18.24
C PRO A 297 19.79 -5.17 -18.27
N GLY A 298 19.44 -5.94 -19.30
CA GLY A 298 19.91 -7.32 -19.46
C GLY A 298 19.29 -8.32 -18.46
N GLY A 299 18.26 -7.93 -17.72
CA GLY A 299 17.57 -8.79 -16.74
C GLY A 299 18.30 -8.92 -15.41
N ALA A 300 19.25 -8.01 -15.11
CA ALA A 300 19.97 -8.03 -13.84
C ALA A 300 19.00 -7.75 -12.68
N PRO A 301 18.92 -8.61 -11.64
CA PRO A 301 18.01 -8.41 -10.53
C PRO A 301 18.45 -7.21 -9.67
N VAL A 302 17.48 -6.39 -9.27
CA VAL A 302 17.68 -5.33 -8.27
C VAL A 302 17.33 -5.89 -6.90
N ALA A 303 18.24 -5.72 -5.94
CA ALA A 303 17.96 -6.09 -4.55
C ALA A 303 16.98 -5.10 -3.92
N GLY A 304 15.99 -5.61 -3.19
CA GLY A 304 14.97 -4.81 -2.53
C GLY A 304 14.15 -5.62 -1.53
N THR A 305 13.36 -4.92 -0.74
CA THR A 305 12.36 -5.51 0.16
C THR A 305 10.96 -5.25 -0.38
N VAL A 306 10.02 -6.12 -0.04
CA VAL A 306 8.60 -5.97 -0.41
C VAL A 306 7.78 -5.85 0.85
N THR A 307 6.90 -4.86 0.87
CA THR A 307 5.88 -4.67 1.91
C THR A 307 4.50 -4.61 1.27
N TYR A 308 3.47 -4.92 2.04
CA TYR A 308 2.07 -4.85 1.59
C TYR A 308 1.20 -4.21 2.66
N VAL A 309 0.42 -3.21 2.27
CA VAL A 309 -0.55 -2.51 3.12
C VAL A 309 -1.96 -2.92 2.70
N PRO A 310 -2.68 -3.71 3.51
CA PRO A 310 -4.04 -4.16 3.18
C PRO A 310 -5.03 -3.01 3.05
N ALA A 311 -4.87 -1.95 3.85
CA ALA A 311 -5.68 -0.73 3.78
C ALA A 311 -5.26 0.10 2.56
N GLY A 312 -5.86 -0.19 1.41
CA GLY A 312 -5.52 0.38 0.10
C GLY A 312 -4.99 -0.63 -0.91
N SER A 313 -4.81 -1.91 -0.51
CA SER A 313 -4.32 -3.00 -1.36
C SER A 313 -3.04 -2.65 -2.12
N VAL A 314 -2.06 -2.03 -1.45
CA VAL A 314 -0.83 -1.54 -2.08
C VAL A 314 0.37 -2.41 -1.68
N ALA A 315 1.07 -2.96 -2.67
CA ALA A 315 2.39 -3.55 -2.50
C ALA A 315 3.48 -2.54 -2.86
N THR A 316 4.56 -2.50 -2.09
CA THR A 316 5.70 -1.60 -2.30
C THR A 316 6.99 -2.40 -2.34
N PHE A 317 7.73 -2.28 -3.43
CA PHE A 317 9.11 -2.73 -3.58
C PHE A 317 10.05 -1.57 -3.28
N THR A 318 10.89 -1.73 -2.26
CA THR A 318 11.90 -0.74 -1.86
C THR A 318 13.29 -1.23 -2.27
N PRO A 319 13.94 -0.61 -3.28
CA PRO A 319 15.32 -0.92 -3.62
C PRO A 319 16.25 -0.72 -2.40
N THR A 320 17.22 -1.62 -2.20
CA THR A 320 18.18 -1.47 -1.08
C THR A 320 19.22 -0.39 -1.32
N ALA A 321 19.34 0.09 -2.56
CA ALA A 321 20.24 1.16 -2.97
C ALA A 321 19.58 1.96 -4.10
N ASN A 322 20.02 3.21 -4.28
CA ASN A 322 19.57 4.04 -5.38
C ASN A 322 19.78 3.32 -6.71
N LEU A 323 18.78 3.42 -7.57
CA LEU A 323 18.81 2.94 -8.93
C LEU A 323 19.84 3.74 -9.76
N ALA A 324 20.29 3.15 -10.87
CA ALA A 324 21.22 3.82 -11.78
C ALA A 324 20.51 4.95 -12.54
N LEU A 325 21.24 6.02 -12.89
CA LEU A 325 20.69 7.17 -13.62
C LEU A 325 20.29 6.80 -15.05
N ASN A 326 19.26 7.44 -15.59
CA ASN A 326 18.84 7.32 -17.00
C ASN A 326 18.72 5.86 -17.49
N THR A 327 18.25 4.98 -16.60
CA THR A 327 18.27 3.53 -16.78
C THR A 327 16.85 2.98 -16.81
N VAL A 328 16.59 2.10 -17.78
CA VAL A 328 15.31 1.40 -17.90
C VAL A 328 15.27 0.23 -16.91
N TYR A 329 14.24 0.21 -16.08
CA TYR A 329 13.93 -0.88 -15.18
C TYR A 329 12.60 -1.53 -15.56
N THR A 330 12.50 -2.84 -15.31
CA THR A 330 11.29 -3.64 -15.50
C THR A 330 10.85 -4.20 -14.15
N ALA A 331 9.67 -3.81 -13.71
CA ALA A 331 9.00 -4.36 -12.55
C ALA A 331 8.04 -5.48 -12.98
N THR A 332 7.89 -6.48 -12.13
CA THR A 332 7.01 -7.63 -12.41
C THR A 332 6.33 -8.09 -11.14
N ILE A 333 5.00 -8.22 -11.20
CA ILE A 333 4.22 -9.02 -10.26
C ILE A 333 3.89 -10.35 -10.92
N THR A 334 4.28 -11.46 -10.31
CA THR A 334 4.13 -12.79 -10.90
C THR A 334 2.76 -13.39 -10.58
N THR A 335 2.40 -14.47 -11.29
CA THR A 335 1.23 -15.30 -10.96
C THR A 335 1.37 -16.09 -9.64
N GLY A 336 2.44 -15.90 -8.87
CA GLY A 336 2.57 -16.47 -7.53
C GLY A 336 1.94 -15.60 -6.44
N ALA A 337 1.46 -14.41 -6.79
CA ALA A 337 0.75 -13.52 -5.89
C ALA A 337 -0.76 -13.84 -5.91
N ASP A 338 -1.30 -14.17 -4.73
CA ASP A 338 -2.69 -14.63 -4.55
C ASP A 338 -3.52 -13.63 -3.76
N ASP A 339 -4.83 -13.58 -4.02
CA ASP A 339 -5.79 -12.91 -3.16
C ASP A 339 -6.01 -13.68 -1.83
N LEU A 340 -6.76 -13.09 -0.89
CA LEU A 340 -7.13 -13.76 0.36
C LEU A 340 -8.00 -15.02 0.16
N ALA A 341 -8.63 -15.18 -1.01
CA ALA A 341 -9.41 -16.35 -1.37
C ALA A 341 -8.56 -17.46 -2.03
N GLY A 342 -7.28 -17.21 -2.28
CA GLY A 342 -6.34 -18.13 -2.92
C GLY A 342 -6.35 -18.11 -4.45
N ALA A 343 -6.92 -17.07 -5.07
CA ALA A 343 -6.85 -16.87 -6.52
C ALA A 343 -5.59 -16.09 -6.90
N ALA A 344 -4.77 -16.69 -7.75
CA ALA A 344 -3.57 -16.08 -8.33
C ALA A 344 -3.90 -15.02 -9.38
N LEU A 345 -2.96 -14.08 -9.63
CA LEU A 345 -3.02 -13.24 -10.83
C LEU A 345 -3.17 -14.10 -12.09
N ALA A 346 -4.00 -13.67 -13.03
CA ALA A 346 -4.26 -14.40 -14.28
C ALA A 346 -3.01 -14.52 -15.18
N ALA A 347 -2.13 -13.52 -15.13
CA ALA A 347 -0.86 -13.47 -15.84
C ALA A 347 0.12 -12.58 -15.07
N ASN A 348 1.42 -12.71 -15.37
CA ASN A 348 2.41 -11.78 -14.84
C ASN A 348 2.06 -10.35 -15.28
N TYR A 349 2.00 -9.44 -14.33
CA TYR A 349 1.85 -8.01 -14.61
C TYR A 349 3.24 -7.39 -14.73
N VAL A 350 3.58 -6.91 -15.92
CA VAL A 350 4.92 -6.39 -16.25
C VAL A 350 4.80 -4.94 -16.71
N TRP A 351 5.62 -4.06 -16.14
CA TRP A 351 5.71 -2.67 -16.57
C TRP A 351 7.15 -2.16 -16.48
N THR A 352 7.43 -1.11 -17.24
CA THR A 352 8.76 -0.51 -17.33
C THR A 352 8.73 0.95 -16.92
N PHE A 353 9.84 1.46 -16.41
CA PHE A 353 10.06 2.89 -16.20
C PHE A 353 11.54 3.23 -16.40
N THR A 354 11.83 4.51 -16.64
CA THR A 354 13.18 5.03 -16.84
C THR A 354 13.52 6.04 -15.76
N THR A 355 14.59 5.78 -15.03
CA THR A 355 15.08 6.71 -14.01
C THR A 355 15.62 8.00 -14.60
N GLY A 356 15.61 9.08 -13.83
CA GLY A 356 16.16 10.38 -14.19
C GLY A 356 17.63 10.55 -13.81
N ALA A 357 18.06 11.81 -13.75
CA ALA A 357 19.44 12.20 -13.45
C ALA A 357 19.68 12.51 -11.96
N ALA A 358 18.66 12.49 -11.12
CA ALA A 358 18.74 12.90 -9.73
C ALA A 358 17.89 12.03 -8.79
N ALA A 359 18.21 12.11 -7.50
CA ALA A 359 17.37 11.64 -6.41
C ALA A 359 16.34 12.72 -6.06
N ASP A 360 15.20 12.31 -5.53
CA ASP A 360 14.23 13.22 -4.95
C ASP A 360 14.62 13.53 -3.51
N THR A 361 14.69 14.83 -3.22
CA THR A 361 15.00 15.39 -1.90
C THR A 361 13.93 16.37 -1.44
N THR A 362 12.80 16.44 -2.14
CA THR A 362 11.72 17.40 -1.90
C THR A 362 10.74 16.77 -0.92
N PRO A 363 10.48 17.40 0.24
CA PRO A 363 9.44 16.93 1.14
C PRO A 363 8.04 17.00 0.52
N PRO A 364 7.16 16.01 0.77
CA PRO A 364 5.78 16.10 0.36
C PRO A 364 5.05 17.22 1.11
N THR A 365 3.97 17.74 0.53
CA THR A 365 3.08 18.72 1.16
C THR A 365 1.62 18.28 1.05
N VAL A 366 0.76 18.74 1.97
CA VAL A 366 -0.69 18.54 1.85
C VAL A 366 -1.29 19.69 1.04
N ILE A 367 -1.87 19.38 -0.12
CA ILE A 367 -2.40 20.37 -1.06
C ILE A 367 -3.91 20.60 -0.92
N ALA A 368 -4.65 19.63 -0.36
CA ALA A 368 -6.08 19.74 -0.10
C ALA A 368 -6.51 18.83 1.05
N THR A 369 -7.61 19.20 1.74
CA THR A 369 -8.26 18.36 2.75
C THR A 369 -9.77 18.39 2.59
N ILE A 370 -10.43 17.27 2.92
CA ILE A 370 -11.88 17.20 3.05
C ILE A 370 -12.20 16.61 4.43
N PRO A 371 -12.93 17.31 5.31
CA PRO A 371 -13.40 18.69 5.13
C PRO A 371 -12.24 19.68 5.00
N THR A 372 -12.50 20.79 4.31
CA THR A 372 -11.54 21.91 4.23
C THR A 372 -11.33 22.53 5.62
N ASN A 373 -10.16 23.12 5.87
CA ASN A 373 -9.89 23.77 7.15
C ASN A 373 -10.93 24.84 7.49
N GLY A 374 -11.53 24.75 8.68
CA GLY A 374 -12.59 25.63 9.16
C GLY A 374 -13.99 25.30 8.61
N ALA A 375 -14.19 24.19 7.91
CA ALA A 375 -15.50 23.79 7.43
C ALA A 375 -16.52 23.64 8.57
N VAL A 376 -17.77 24.01 8.31
CA VAL A 376 -18.90 23.90 9.25
C VAL A 376 -20.00 23.06 8.64
N ALA A 377 -20.91 22.56 9.48
CA ALA A 377 -22.03 21.72 9.06
C ALA A 377 -21.60 20.43 8.32
N VAL A 378 -20.40 19.91 8.64
CA VAL A 378 -19.88 18.68 8.05
C VAL A 378 -20.76 17.48 8.46
N PRO A 379 -21.20 16.62 7.52
CA PRO A 379 -22.00 15.45 7.86
C PRO A 379 -21.32 14.53 8.88
N ILE A 380 -22.10 13.93 9.78
CA ILE A 380 -21.53 13.15 10.89
C ILE A 380 -20.91 11.81 10.46
N ASN A 381 -21.19 11.33 9.24
CA ASN A 381 -20.61 10.13 8.63
C ASN A 381 -19.48 10.45 7.63
N GLN A 382 -19.06 11.71 7.50
CA GLN A 382 -18.01 12.13 6.58
C GLN A 382 -16.68 11.43 6.91
N ALA A 383 -16.04 10.81 5.91
CA ALA A 383 -14.62 10.44 6.00
C ALA A 383 -13.72 11.67 5.78
N ILE A 384 -12.58 11.70 6.47
CA ILE A 384 -11.65 12.83 6.50
C ILE A 384 -10.47 12.50 5.60
N THR A 385 -10.12 13.36 4.64
CA THR A 385 -9.05 13.14 3.68
C THR A 385 -7.99 14.23 3.70
N ALA A 386 -6.79 13.85 3.29
CA ALA A 386 -5.68 14.73 2.96
C ALA A 386 -5.04 14.27 1.63
N THR A 387 -5.00 15.17 0.65
CA THR A 387 -4.35 14.96 -0.65
C THR A 387 -2.94 15.56 -0.61
N PHE A 388 -1.96 14.82 -1.10
CA PHE A 388 -0.55 15.22 -1.10
C PHE A 388 -0.08 15.77 -2.45
N SER A 389 1.03 16.49 -2.47
CA SER A 389 1.67 17.02 -3.69
C SER A 389 2.33 15.95 -4.56
N GLU A 390 2.54 14.76 -4.00
CA GLU A 390 3.25 13.65 -4.61
C GLU A 390 2.87 12.34 -3.92
N ALA A 391 3.33 11.22 -4.50
CA ALA A 391 3.04 9.89 -4.00
C ALA A 391 3.71 9.63 -2.63
N ILE A 392 2.92 9.10 -1.71
CA ILE A 392 3.31 8.83 -0.33
C ILE A 392 3.62 7.35 -0.14
N ASN A 393 4.63 7.03 0.68
CA ASN A 393 4.87 5.66 1.11
C ASN A 393 3.69 5.17 1.96
N PRO A 394 2.88 4.22 1.47
CA PRO A 394 1.66 3.80 2.15
C PRO A 394 1.90 3.22 3.55
N THR A 395 3.09 2.65 3.80
CA THR A 395 3.43 2.08 5.12
C THR A 395 3.56 3.15 6.21
N THR A 396 3.80 4.40 5.82
CA THR A 396 3.93 5.54 6.74
C THR A 396 2.59 6.22 7.04
N VAL A 397 1.52 5.89 6.31
CA VAL A 397 0.17 6.41 6.52
C VAL A 397 -0.64 5.42 7.35
N ASN A 398 -0.79 5.71 8.65
CA ASN A 398 -1.45 4.81 9.59
C ASN A 398 -2.09 5.58 10.76
N ALA A 399 -2.70 4.88 11.71
CA ALA A 399 -3.42 5.48 12.84
C ALA A 399 -2.55 6.33 13.80
N THR A 400 -1.22 6.29 13.69
CA THR A 400 -0.31 7.14 14.47
C THR A 400 0.12 8.41 13.72
N THR A 401 0.04 8.40 12.39
CA THR A 401 0.48 9.50 11.53
C THR A 401 -0.68 10.29 10.94
N PHE A 402 -1.87 9.71 10.84
CA PHE A 402 -3.13 10.40 10.55
C PHE A 402 -4.09 10.20 11.72
N THR A 403 -4.33 11.26 12.48
CA THR A 403 -5.18 11.22 13.68
C THR A 403 -6.33 12.22 13.62
N LEU A 404 -7.41 11.92 14.33
CA LEU A 404 -8.56 12.79 14.54
C LEU A 404 -8.85 12.89 16.03
N GLN A 405 -9.07 14.10 16.53
CA GLN A 405 -9.31 14.39 17.94
C GLN A 405 -10.59 15.20 18.13
N ALA A 406 -11.38 14.82 19.15
CA ALA A 406 -12.53 15.56 19.62
C ALA A 406 -12.11 16.70 20.58
N PRO A 407 -13.04 17.60 20.97
CA PRO A 407 -12.74 18.65 21.95
C PRO A 407 -12.16 18.06 23.24
N GLY A 408 -11.16 18.74 23.81
CA GLY A 408 -10.46 18.25 25.00
C GLY A 408 -9.37 17.20 24.72
N GLY A 409 -9.08 16.89 23.45
CA GLY A 409 -7.96 16.05 23.03
C GLY A 409 -8.25 14.55 23.04
N ALA A 410 -9.51 14.14 23.18
CA ALA A 410 -9.88 12.73 23.10
C ALA A 410 -9.71 12.21 21.66
N ALA A 411 -8.95 11.12 21.49
CA ALA A 411 -8.75 10.50 20.18
C ALA A 411 -10.05 9.86 19.66
N VAL A 412 -10.34 10.07 18.38
CA VAL A 412 -11.44 9.41 17.67
C VAL A 412 -10.92 8.11 17.07
N ALA A 413 -11.64 7.00 17.25
CA ALA A 413 -11.29 5.73 16.63
C ALA A 413 -11.75 5.69 15.16
N GLY A 414 -10.87 5.25 14.26
CA GLY A 414 -11.16 5.13 12.84
C GLY A 414 -10.13 4.29 12.10
N LEU A 415 -10.45 3.97 10.85
CA LEU A 415 -9.57 3.29 9.91
C LEU A 415 -8.80 4.33 9.11
N VAL A 416 -7.48 4.17 9.01
CA VAL A 416 -6.64 4.96 8.10
C VAL A 416 -6.30 4.12 6.88
N SER A 417 -6.46 4.70 5.70
CA SER A 417 -6.14 4.09 4.42
C SER A 417 -5.45 5.10 3.51
N TYR A 418 -4.76 4.61 2.49
CA TYR A 418 -4.12 5.44 1.48
C TYR A 418 -4.47 4.93 0.08
N ALA A 419 -4.95 5.84 -0.76
CA ALA A 419 -5.19 5.60 -2.17
C ALA A 419 -4.03 6.18 -2.99
N ALA A 420 -3.28 5.30 -3.67
CA ALA A 420 -2.25 5.72 -4.63
C ALA A 420 -2.85 6.48 -5.82
N ILE A 421 -4.10 6.15 -6.19
CA ILE A 421 -4.84 6.97 -7.14
C ILE A 421 -5.25 8.28 -6.47
N GLY A 422 -4.76 9.40 -7.00
CA GLY A 422 -5.03 10.73 -6.48
C GLY A 422 -4.31 11.07 -5.17
N ASP A 423 -3.27 10.31 -4.80
CA ASP A 423 -2.36 10.60 -3.68
C ASP A 423 -3.07 11.05 -2.40
N THR A 424 -4.06 10.28 -1.96
CA THR A 424 -4.99 10.70 -0.88
C THR A 424 -4.99 9.72 0.27
N ALA A 425 -4.72 10.23 1.48
CA ALA A 425 -4.96 9.49 2.72
C ALA A 425 -6.38 9.76 3.22
N THR A 426 -7.03 8.73 3.76
CA THR A 426 -8.41 8.79 4.28
C THR A 426 -8.48 8.21 5.70
N PHE A 427 -8.98 9.00 6.64
CA PHE A 427 -9.40 8.58 7.97
C PHE A 427 -10.93 8.40 7.96
N THR A 428 -11.39 7.16 8.11
CA THR A 428 -12.82 6.82 8.20
C THR A 428 -13.18 6.56 9.67
N PRO A 429 -13.98 7.44 10.31
CA PRO A 429 -14.43 7.21 11.68
C PRO A 429 -15.15 5.86 11.83
N SER A 430 -14.87 5.14 12.92
CA SER A 430 -15.50 3.83 13.21
C SER A 430 -16.97 3.93 13.62
N ALA A 431 -17.43 5.14 13.95
CA ALA A 431 -18.81 5.49 14.24
C ALA A 431 -19.05 6.94 13.80
N ASN A 432 -20.32 7.29 13.59
CA ASN A 432 -20.71 8.67 13.31
C ASN A 432 -20.14 9.62 14.38
N LEU A 433 -19.57 10.72 13.92
CA LEU A 433 -19.06 11.79 14.77
C LEU A 433 -20.20 12.43 15.57
N ALA A 434 -19.87 13.03 16.71
CA ALA A 434 -20.83 13.77 17.50
C ALA A 434 -21.32 15.00 16.72
N PRO A 435 -22.61 15.35 16.79
CA PRO A 435 -23.15 16.50 16.06
C PRO A 435 -22.65 17.83 16.64
N ASN A 436 -22.58 18.88 15.82
CA ASN A 436 -22.20 20.25 16.22
C ASN A 436 -20.89 20.33 17.02
N THR A 437 -19.92 19.49 16.67
CA THR A 437 -18.69 19.27 17.44
C THR A 437 -17.47 19.65 16.61
N LEU A 438 -16.55 20.42 17.21
CA LEU A 438 -15.27 20.80 16.62
C LEU A 438 -14.28 19.65 16.72
N TYR A 439 -13.79 19.17 15.59
CA TYR A 439 -12.74 18.16 15.52
C TYR A 439 -11.43 18.76 14.97
N THR A 440 -10.32 18.19 15.41
CA THR A 440 -8.97 18.52 14.93
C THR A 440 -8.36 17.29 14.27
N ALA A 441 -8.01 17.38 13.00
CA ALA A 441 -7.28 16.35 12.28
C ALA A 441 -5.79 16.72 12.18
N THR A 442 -4.93 15.71 12.15
CA THR A 442 -3.47 15.92 12.08
C THR A 442 -2.81 14.85 11.21
N ILE A 443 -2.04 15.30 10.22
CA ILE A 443 -1.00 14.50 9.55
C ILE A 443 0.35 14.85 10.20
N THR A 444 1.09 13.85 10.68
CA THR A 444 2.38 14.09 11.35
C THR A 444 3.55 14.05 10.37
N THR A 445 4.71 14.55 10.80
CA THR A 445 5.99 14.39 10.09
C THR A 445 6.47 12.95 9.95
N GLY A 446 5.73 11.97 10.51
CA GLY A 446 6.02 10.55 10.29
C GLY A 446 5.62 10.05 8.90
N VAL A 447 4.81 10.80 8.15
CA VAL A 447 4.47 10.47 6.75
C VAL A 447 5.62 10.87 5.83
N THR A 448 6.05 9.95 4.96
CA THR A 448 7.10 10.17 3.97
C THR A 448 6.63 9.88 2.55
N ASP A 449 7.21 10.55 1.55
CA ASP A 449 7.06 10.21 0.14
C ASP A 449 7.67 8.83 -0.20
N LEU A 450 7.59 8.44 -1.48
CA LEU A 450 8.21 7.21 -2.00
C LEU A 450 9.74 7.26 -2.03
N ALA A 451 10.35 8.45 -1.94
CA ALA A 451 11.78 8.70 -1.92
C ALA A 451 12.39 8.69 -0.49
N GLY A 452 11.54 8.69 0.53
CA GLY A 452 11.88 8.72 1.95
C GLY A 452 11.93 10.12 2.59
N ASN A 453 11.53 11.19 1.89
CA ASN A 453 11.48 12.51 2.49
C ASN A 453 10.21 12.64 3.35
N ALA A 454 10.39 13.08 4.59
CA ALA A 454 9.30 13.30 5.53
C ALA A 454 8.63 14.66 5.31
N LEU A 455 7.33 14.75 5.64
CA LEU A 455 6.64 16.04 5.78
C LEU A 455 7.49 17.02 6.62
N ALA A 456 7.67 18.24 6.13
CA ALA A 456 8.51 19.24 6.80
C ALA A 456 7.97 19.69 8.17
N ALA A 457 6.65 19.66 8.35
CA ALA A 457 5.96 19.94 9.60
C ALA A 457 4.65 19.16 9.69
N ASN A 458 4.12 18.98 10.90
CA ASN A 458 2.77 18.44 11.08
C ASN A 458 1.75 19.35 10.37
N TYR A 459 0.84 18.76 9.60
CA TYR A 459 -0.28 19.45 9.00
C TYR A 459 -1.51 19.30 9.91
N ILE A 460 -2.04 20.40 10.42
CA ILE A 460 -3.14 20.41 11.40
C ILE A 460 -4.27 21.28 10.87
N TRP A 461 -5.49 20.76 10.88
CA TRP A 461 -6.69 21.49 10.48
C TRP A 461 -7.89 21.12 11.34
N THR A 462 -8.92 21.96 11.32
CA THR A 462 -10.14 21.74 12.10
C THR A 462 -11.38 21.80 11.23
N PHE A 463 -12.46 21.18 11.70
CA PHE A 463 -13.78 21.28 11.10
C PHE A 463 -14.87 21.06 12.17
N THR A 464 -16.08 21.55 11.92
CA THR A 464 -17.23 21.41 12.81
C THR A 464 -18.32 20.60 12.14
N THR A 465 -18.74 19.51 12.78
CA THR A 465 -19.85 18.69 12.30
C THR A 465 -21.18 19.42 12.36
N GLY A 466 -22.12 19.05 11.49
CA GLY A 466 -23.53 19.41 11.55
C GLY A 466 -24.32 18.45 12.43
N ALA A 467 -25.62 18.33 12.17
CA ALA A 467 -26.53 17.45 12.93
C ALA A 467 -26.95 16.18 12.18
N THR A 468 -26.64 16.09 10.87
CA THR A 468 -27.20 15.07 9.98
C THR A 468 -26.12 14.22 9.33
N VAL A 469 -26.50 13.01 8.95
CA VAL A 469 -25.72 12.19 8.01
C VAL A 469 -25.90 12.71 6.60
N ASP A 470 -24.91 12.46 5.75
CA ASP A 470 -25.04 12.61 4.33
C ASP A 470 -25.68 11.36 3.73
N THR A 471 -26.69 11.58 2.89
CA THR A 471 -27.40 10.55 2.13
C THR A 471 -27.57 10.96 0.66
N THR A 472 -26.91 12.04 0.27
CA THR A 472 -26.96 12.58 -1.09
C THR A 472 -26.01 11.74 -1.94
N ALA A 473 -26.51 11.17 -3.02
CA ALA A 473 -25.65 10.44 -3.93
C ALA A 473 -24.80 11.43 -4.77
N PRO A 474 -23.51 11.13 -5.03
CA PRO A 474 -22.74 11.91 -5.99
C PRO A 474 -23.31 11.71 -7.39
N GLU A 475 -23.28 12.74 -8.23
CA GLU A 475 -23.78 12.71 -9.60
C GLU A 475 -22.69 13.11 -10.59
N ILE A 476 -22.76 12.63 -11.84
CA ILE A 476 -21.88 13.11 -12.90
C ILE A 476 -22.38 14.48 -13.37
N VAL A 477 -21.51 15.49 -13.36
CA VAL A 477 -21.81 16.85 -13.84
C VAL A 477 -21.54 16.97 -15.33
N SER A 478 -20.42 16.43 -15.79
CA SER A 478 -19.98 16.52 -17.19
C SER A 478 -19.06 15.37 -17.55
N THR A 479 -18.98 15.06 -18.85
CA THR A 479 -18.11 14.00 -19.39
C THR A 479 -17.27 14.49 -20.56
N VAL A 480 -16.08 13.92 -20.69
CA VAL A 480 -15.23 14.01 -21.89
C VAL A 480 -15.00 12.59 -22.39
N SER A 481 -15.12 12.26 -23.67
CA SER A 481 -15.88 13.02 -24.65
C SER A 481 -17.34 13.13 -24.23
N ALA A 482 -18.01 14.22 -24.61
CA ALA A 482 -19.43 14.42 -24.32
C ALA A 482 -20.29 13.28 -24.90
N ASN A 483 -21.44 13.01 -24.27
CA ASN A 483 -22.36 11.98 -24.75
C ASN A 483 -22.80 12.24 -26.20
N ALA A 484 -22.78 11.18 -27.02
CA ALA A 484 -23.04 11.17 -28.45
C ALA A 484 -22.09 12.03 -29.30
N ALA A 485 -20.93 12.42 -28.79
CA ALA A 485 -19.92 13.12 -29.58
C ALA A 485 -19.48 12.28 -30.79
N ILE A 486 -19.28 12.94 -31.93
CA ILE A 486 -18.74 12.35 -33.16
C ILE A 486 -17.38 12.96 -33.48
N ASN A 487 -16.61 12.29 -34.34
CA ASN A 487 -15.26 12.71 -34.72
C ASN A 487 -14.30 12.83 -33.53
N VAL A 488 -14.52 12.04 -32.47
CA VAL A 488 -13.63 12.03 -31.30
C VAL A 488 -12.24 11.55 -31.72
N PRO A 489 -11.16 12.26 -31.33
CA PRO A 489 -9.82 11.87 -31.73
C PRO A 489 -9.38 10.52 -31.16
N LEU A 490 -8.54 9.79 -31.91
CA LEU A 490 -8.20 8.40 -31.62
C LEU A 490 -7.43 8.22 -30.30
N ASN A 491 -6.79 9.26 -29.79
CA ASN A 491 -6.04 9.24 -28.53
C ASN A 491 -6.69 10.10 -27.43
N GLN A 492 -7.97 10.42 -27.56
CA GLN A 492 -8.70 11.20 -26.58
C GLN A 492 -8.81 10.41 -25.25
N THR A 493 -8.44 11.04 -24.14
CA THR A 493 -8.77 10.52 -22.81
C THR A 493 -10.25 10.73 -22.51
N VAL A 494 -10.82 9.87 -21.68
CA VAL A 494 -12.24 9.89 -21.33
C VAL A 494 -12.36 10.26 -19.85
N SER A 495 -13.17 11.23 -19.46
CA SER A 495 -13.32 11.67 -18.08
C SER A 495 -14.77 11.87 -17.65
N ALA A 496 -14.98 11.82 -16.34
CA ALA A 496 -16.22 12.18 -15.66
C ALA A 496 -15.90 13.16 -14.53
N THR A 497 -16.63 14.27 -14.46
CA THR A 497 -16.58 15.24 -13.35
C THR A 497 -17.75 14.96 -12.42
N PHE A 498 -17.51 14.88 -11.11
CA PHE A 498 -18.55 14.59 -10.12
C PHE A 498 -19.01 15.86 -9.38
N THR A 499 -20.20 15.80 -8.77
CA THR A 499 -20.76 16.90 -7.95
C THR A 499 -19.98 17.15 -6.67
N GLU A 500 -19.26 16.15 -6.19
CA GLU A 500 -18.54 16.16 -4.94
C GLU A 500 -17.37 15.16 -4.96
N ALA A 501 -16.65 15.09 -3.84
CA ALA A 501 -15.50 14.23 -3.70
C ALA A 501 -15.89 12.75 -3.62
N MET A 502 -15.41 11.98 -4.59
CA MET A 502 -15.44 10.53 -4.57
C MET A 502 -14.39 9.96 -3.62
N ASP A 503 -14.66 8.79 -3.01
CA ASP A 503 -13.63 8.00 -2.35
C ASP A 503 -12.68 7.43 -3.42
N PRO A 504 -11.40 7.86 -3.46
CA PRO A 504 -10.47 7.42 -4.48
C PRO A 504 -10.23 5.90 -4.49
N LEU A 505 -10.39 5.21 -3.35
CA LEU A 505 -10.27 3.75 -3.30
C LEU A 505 -11.34 3.02 -4.10
N THR A 506 -12.47 3.69 -4.35
CA THR A 506 -13.58 3.14 -5.14
C THR A 506 -13.51 3.52 -6.61
N ILE A 507 -12.56 4.39 -7.02
CA ILE A 507 -12.34 4.77 -8.42
C ILE A 507 -11.25 3.88 -9.01
N THR A 508 -11.67 2.90 -9.81
CA THR A 508 -10.79 1.89 -10.42
C THR A 508 -11.23 1.62 -11.85
N THR A 509 -10.47 0.82 -12.60
CA THR A 509 -10.89 0.33 -13.93
C THR A 509 -12.13 -0.57 -13.89
N ALA A 510 -12.48 -1.12 -12.71
CA ALA A 510 -13.70 -1.90 -12.52
C ALA A 510 -14.94 -1.00 -12.33
N THR A 511 -14.76 0.18 -11.73
CA THR A 511 -15.85 1.12 -11.45
C THR A 511 -15.94 2.25 -12.47
N PHE A 512 -14.87 2.56 -13.21
CA PHE A 512 -14.86 3.44 -14.37
C PHE A 512 -14.22 2.71 -15.55
N GLY A 513 -15.06 2.15 -16.43
CA GLY A 513 -14.65 1.33 -17.56
C GLY A 513 -15.06 1.89 -18.91
N LEU A 514 -14.40 1.41 -19.96
CA LEU A 514 -14.69 1.75 -21.35
C LEU A 514 -14.86 0.47 -22.17
N THR A 515 -15.88 0.44 -23.03
CA THR A 515 -16.18 -0.69 -23.92
C THR A 515 -16.30 -0.22 -25.38
N GLY A 516 -15.86 -1.06 -26.30
CA GLY A 516 -16.03 -0.89 -27.74
C GLY A 516 -17.25 -1.66 -28.29
N PRO A 517 -17.34 -1.82 -29.62
CA PRO A 517 -18.42 -2.54 -30.27
C PRO A 517 -18.62 -3.96 -29.72
N GLY A 518 -19.86 -4.37 -29.50
CA GLY A 518 -20.18 -5.68 -28.93
C GLY A 518 -19.85 -5.82 -27.44
N GLY A 519 -19.53 -4.73 -26.74
CA GLY A 519 -19.25 -4.73 -25.31
C GLY A 519 -17.82 -5.17 -24.95
N THR A 520 -16.90 -5.20 -25.92
CA THR A 520 -15.50 -5.59 -25.68
C THR A 520 -14.81 -4.56 -24.78
N PRO A 521 -14.24 -4.94 -23.62
CA PRO A 521 -13.51 -4.01 -22.77
C PRO A 521 -12.32 -3.38 -23.50
N VAL A 522 -12.13 -2.08 -23.32
CA VAL A 522 -10.93 -1.36 -23.77
C VAL A 522 -9.93 -1.35 -22.62
N ALA A 523 -8.69 -1.74 -22.89
CA ALA A 523 -7.63 -1.66 -21.90
C ALA A 523 -7.23 -0.19 -21.65
N GLY A 524 -7.03 0.18 -20.39
CA GLY A 524 -6.69 1.53 -19.98
C GLY A 524 -6.37 1.61 -18.50
N THR A 525 -5.94 2.80 -18.08
CA THR A 525 -5.72 3.15 -16.67
C THR A 525 -6.74 4.21 -16.24
N VAL A 526 -6.99 4.31 -14.94
CA VAL A 526 -7.84 5.36 -14.36
C VAL A 526 -7.00 6.22 -13.42
N THR A 527 -7.15 7.53 -13.52
CA THR A 527 -6.65 8.51 -12.54
C THR A 527 -7.83 9.27 -11.94
N TYR A 528 -7.61 9.85 -10.76
CA TYR A 528 -8.61 10.70 -10.10
C TYR A 528 -7.92 11.93 -9.54
N ASN A 529 -8.45 13.11 -9.85
CA ASN A 529 -8.04 14.37 -9.27
C ASN A 529 -9.03 14.73 -8.14
N PRO A 530 -8.63 14.60 -6.86
CA PRO A 530 -9.51 14.87 -5.72
C PRO A 530 -9.77 16.36 -5.48
N VAL A 531 -9.04 17.27 -6.15
CA VAL A 531 -9.26 18.73 -6.03
C VAL A 531 -10.34 19.20 -7.00
N THR A 532 -10.35 18.65 -8.21
CA THR A 532 -11.33 19.00 -9.26
C THR A 532 -12.48 18.00 -9.39
N PHE A 533 -12.43 16.90 -8.63
CA PHE A 533 -13.40 15.79 -8.68
C PHE A 533 -13.53 15.18 -10.07
N ILE A 534 -12.41 15.02 -10.77
CA ILE A 534 -12.37 14.46 -12.13
C ILE A 534 -11.70 13.10 -12.11
N ALA A 535 -12.44 12.06 -12.49
CA ALA A 535 -11.85 10.77 -12.85
C ALA A 535 -11.56 10.74 -14.35
N THR A 536 -10.38 10.24 -14.74
CA THR A 536 -9.96 10.14 -16.15
C THR A 536 -9.50 8.72 -16.49
N PHE A 537 -10.15 8.11 -17.46
CA PHE A 537 -9.75 6.88 -18.12
C PHE A 537 -8.83 7.19 -19.31
N THR A 538 -7.63 6.63 -19.30
CA THR A 538 -6.63 6.75 -20.37
C THR A 538 -6.46 5.40 -21.07
N PRO A 539 -6.89 5.25 -22.33
CA PRO A 539 -6.68 4.02 -23.10
C PRO A 539 -5.19 3.70 -23.27
N THR A 540 -4.82 2.42 -23.19
CA THR A 540 -3.41 2.00 -23.42
C THR A 540 -3.02 1.98 -24.90
N ALA A 541 -4.01 1.98 -25.80
CA ALA A 541 -3.83 2.05 -27.24
C ALA A 541 -4.81 3.08 -27.82
N ALA A 542 -4.42 3.68 -28.96
CA ALA A 542 -5.33 4.53 -29.71
C ALA A 542 -6.59 3.76 -30.10
N PHE A 543 -7.73 4.44 -30.04
CA PHE A 543 -9.00 3.93 -30.53
C PHE A 543 -8.94 3.61 -32.02
N THR A 544 -9.84 2.73 -32.44
CA THR A 544 -10.08 2.45 -33.86
C THR A 544 -10.93 3.58 -34.45
N ALA A 545 -10.62 4.03 -35.67
CA ALA A 545 -11.35 5.10 -36.34
C ALA A 545 -12.80 4.70 -36.69
N GLY A 546 -13.72 5.67 -36.70
CA GLY A 546 -15.13 5.45 -37.05
C GLY A 546 -15.88 4.51 -36.11
N THR A 547 -15.37 4.29 -34.90
CA THR A 547 -15.84 3.26 -33.98
C THR A 547 -16.57 3.89 -32.79
N ALA A 548 -17.71 3.30 -32.41
CA ALA A 548 -18.47 3.72 -31.25
C ALA A 548 -17.92 3.05 -29.97
N TYR A 549 -17.70 3.87 -28.94
CA TYR A 549 -17.28 3.44 -27.61
C TYR A 549 -18.29 3.91 -26.56
N THR A 550 -18.40 3.15 -25.47
CA THR A 550 -19.30 3.41 -24.34
C THR A 550 -18.51 3.39 -23.05
N ALA A 551 -18.53 4.50 -22.32
CA ALA A 551 -17.93 4.66 -21.01
C ALA A 551 -19.00 4.56 -19.93
N THR A 552 -18.63 3.93 -18.81
CA THR A 552 -19.55 3.65 -17.71
C THR A 552 -18.85 3.89 -16.38
N VAL A 553 -19.49 4.66 -15.50
CA VAL A 553 -19.14 4.68 -14.07
C VAL A 553 -20.20 3.87 -13.31
N THR A 554 -19.81 2.85 -12.57
CA THR A 554 -20.76 1.96 -11.87
C THR A 554 -21.15 2.53 -10.50
N ALA A 555 -22.23 2.02 -9.91
CA ALA A 555 -22.63 2.32 -8.53
C ALA A 555 -21.60 1.85 -7.47
N GLY A 556 -20.57 1.09 -7.86
CA GLY A 556 -19.45 0.76 -6.98
C GLY A 556 -18.50 1.92 -6.71
N ALA A 557 -18.56 3.00 -7.49
CA ALA A 557 -17.91 4.26 -7.16
C ALA A 557 -18.77 5.01 -6.14
N THR A 558 -18.23 5.27 -4.95
CA THR A 558 -18.94 5.94 -3.86
C THR A 558 -18.26 7.25 -3.46
N ASP A 559 -19.03 8.15 -2.86
CA ASP A 559 -18.46 9.32 -2.18
C ASP A 559 -17.75 8.96 -0.87
N LEU A 560 -17.19 9.97 -0.20
CA LEU A 560 -16.53 9.86 1.11
C LEU A 560 -17.49 9.59 2.28
N SER A 561 -18.80 9.61 2.05
CA SER A 561 -19.86 9.29 3.01
C SER A 561 -20.43 7.88 2.79
N GLY A 562 -19.98 7.18 1.74
CA GLY A 562 -20.39 5.83 1.35
C GLY A 562 -21.63 5.77 0.44
N ASN A 563 -22.10 6.89 -0.09
CA ASN A 563 -23.23 6.88 -1.03
C ASN A 563 -22.76 6.47 -2.43
N ALA A 564 -23.48 5.55 -3.04
CA ALA A 564 -23.23 5.11 -4.41
C ALA A 564 -23.58 6.19 -5.44
N LEU A 565 -22.87 6.19 -6.57
CA LEU A 565 -23.17 7.08 -7.70
C LEU A 565 -24.65 7.07 -8.07
N GLY A 566 -25.22 8.27 -8.16
CA GLY A 566 -26.60 8.52 -8.54
C GLY A 566 -26.89 8.30 -10.03
N THR A 567 -28.09 8.66 -10.43
CA THR A 567 -28.62 8.39 -11.80
C THR A 567 -29.29 9.61 -12.42
N THR A 568 -29.23 10.77 -11.76
CA THR A 568 -29.95 11.98 -12.17
C THR A 568 -29.07 13.01 -12.88
N GLY A 569 -27.75 12.85 -12.82
CA GLY A 569 -26.77 13.70 -13.49
C GLY A 569 -26.65 13.48 -15.00
N ALA A 570 -25.48 13.83 -15.55
CA ALA A 570 -25.14 13.59 -16.95
C ALA A 570 -25.27 12.10 -17.32
N PRO A 571 -25.51 11.77 -18.60
CA PRO A 571 -25.76 10.40 -19.03
C PRO A 571 -24.67 9.42 -18.57
N ASN A 572 -25.12 8.31 -17.98
CA ASN A 572 -24.27 7.21 -17.56
C ASN A 572 -25.01 5.88 -17.80
N PRO A 573 -24.53 5.01 -18.70
CA PRO A 573 -23.33 5.17 -19.51
C PRO A 573 -23.46 6.28 -20.56
N TRP A 574 -22.33 6.79 -21.04
CA TRP A 574 -22.29 7.70 -22.20
C TRP A 574 -21.49 7.09 -23.34
N SER A 575 -21.80 7.52 -24.57
CA SER A 575 -21.16 6.99 -25.77
C SER A 575 -20.52 8.09 -26.61
N PHE A 576 -19.54 7.73 -27.43
CA PHE A 576 -18.95 8.62 -28.43
C PHE A 576 -18.46 7.81 -29.63
N THR A 577 -18.34 8.46 -30.79
CA THR A 577 -17.83 7.86 -32.03
C THR A 577 -16.55 8.55 -32.47
N THR A 578 -15.51 7.76 -32.71
CA THR A 578 -14.21 8.28 -33.10
C THR A 578 -14.17 8.71 -34.57
N GLY A 579 -13.39 9.75 -34.85
CA GLY A 579 -13.08 10.21 -36.21
C GLY A 579 -11.83 9.54 -36.75
N THR A 580 -11.09 10.26 -37.59
CA THR A 580 -9.75 9.87 -38.06
C THR A 580 -8.63 10.73 -37.46
N ALA A 581 -8.98 11.79 -36.74
CA ALA A 581 -8.03 12.72 -36.15
C ALA A 581 -7.31 12.09 -34.95
N VAL A 582 -6.03 12.39 -34.78
CA VAL A 582 -5.28 12.15 -33.54
C VAL A 582 -5.00 13.54 -32.98
N ILE A 583 -5.36 13.81 -31.72
CA ILE A 583 -4.98 15.07 -31.06
C ILE A 583 -3.47 15.03 -30.88
N PRO A 584 -2.72 15.97 -31.47
CA PRO A 584 -1.34 16.17 -31.08
C PRO A 584 -1.29 16.48 -29.57
N PRO A 585 -0.48 15.80 -28.74
CA PRO A 585 -0.28 16.22 -27.35
C PRO A 585 0.04 17.73 -27.25
N ALA A 586 -0.37 18.39 -26.18
CA ALA A 586 0.05 19.77 -25.94
C ALA A 586 1.57 19.79 -25.69
N VAL A 587 2.28 20.76 -26.28
CA VAL A 587 3.71 20.96 -26.00
C VAL A 587 3.80 21.89 -24.80
N ASP A 588 3.98 21.30 -23.63
CA ASP A 588 4.24 22.06 -22.41
C ASP A 588 5.70 22.52 -22.41
N LEU A 589 5.90 23.84 -22.30
CA LEU A 589 7.22 24.46 -22.20
C LEU A 589 7.68 24.65 -20.75
N GLY A 590 6.82 24.39 -19.76
CA GLY A 590 7.13 24.60 -18.35
C GLY A 590 7.71 25.99 -18.10
N THR A 591 8.79 26.04 -17.33
CA THR A 591 9.53 27.29 -17.04
C THR A 591 10.20 27.91 -18.27
N ALA A 592 10.49 27.11 -19.31
CA ALA A 592 11.06 27.62 -20.57
C ALA A 592 10.08 28.54 -21.34
N ALA A 593 8.79 28.56 -20.97
CA ALA A 593 7.80 29.44 -21.55
C ALA A 593 8.13 30.94 -21.37
N LEU A 594 8.90 31.32 -20.35
CA LEU A 594 9.26 32.72 -20.08
C LEU A 594 10.42 33.22 -20.95
N PHE A 595 11.21 32.31 -21.53
CA PHE A 595 12.44 32.65 -22.23
C PHE A 595 12.20 33.01 -23.70
N GLY A 596 12.67 34.19 -24.11
CA GLY A 596 12.78 34.59 -25.52
C GLY A 596 14.00 33.98 -26.21
N GLY A 597 15.05 33.68 -25.46
CA GLY A 597 16.21 32.95 -25.96
C GLY A 597 16.89 32.13 -24.88
N PHE A 598 17.38 30.93 -25.24
CA PHE A 598 18.10 30.08 -24.30
C PHE A 598 19.28 29.38 -24.99
N GLY A 599 20.49 29.61 -24.48
CA GLY A 599 21.76 29.24 -25.12
C GLY A 599 22.36 27.89 -24.72
N GLY A 600 21.56 26.95 -24.20
CA GLY A 600 22.07 25.69 -23.64
C GLY A 600 23.19 25.94 -22.63
N ALA A 601 24.27 25.17 -22.72
CA ALA A 601 25.50 25.41 -21.95
C ALA A 601 26.50 26.33 -22.68
N ALA A 602 26.26 26.62 -23.96
CA ALA A 602 27.17 27.40 -24.80
C ALA A 602 26.97 28.92 -24.70
N GLY A 603 25.82 29.37 -24.18
CA GLY A 603 25.51 30.77 -23.97
C GLY A 603 24.85 31.47 -25.15
N MET A 604 24.76 32.79 -25.04
CA MET A 604 24.08 33.65 -26.00
C MET A 604 24.92 34.87 -26.36
N THR A 605 24.92 35.23 -27.63
CA THR A 605 25.71 36.34 -28.15
C THR A 605 24.85 37.28 -28.99
N ASN A 606 24.81 38.55 -28.59
CA ASN A 606 24.34 39.64 -29.42
C ASN A 606 25.51 40.34 -30.10
N GLN A 607 25.35 40.69 -31.38
CA GLN A 607 26.30 41.50 -32.15
C GLN A 607 25.64 42.72 -32.82
N GLY A 608 24.45 43.12 -32.37
CA GLY A 608 23.72 44.29 -32.87
C GLY A 608 23.42 45.32 -31.78
N ILE A 609 23.11 46.54 -32.19
CA ILE A 609 22.79 47.67 -31.28
C ILE A 609 21.28 47.95 -31.16
N SER A 610 20.46 47.18 -31.87
CA SER A 610 19.01 47.31 -31.91
C SER A 610 18.32 45.98 -31.54
N THR A 611 19.03 45.12 -30.80
CA THR A 611 18.47 43.87 -30.29
C THR A 611 17.62 44.16 -29.06
N VAL A 612 16.40 43.64 -29.04
CA VAL A 612 15.46 43.75 -27.92
C VAL A 612 14.81 42.40 -27.69
N ILE A 613 14.93 41.86 -26.47
CA ILE A 613 14.24 40.64 -26.06
C ILE A 613 13.13 41.01 -25.08
N ASN A 614 11.87 40.82 -25.48
CA ASN A 614 10.70 41.00 -24.62
C ASN A 614 10.35 39.67 -23.96
N GLY A 615 11.14 39.31 -22.95
CA GLY A 615 11.09 38.07 -22.18
C GLY A 615 12.47 37.75 -21.59
N ASP A 616 12.60 36.60 -20.94
CA ASP A 616 13.85 36.22 -20.26
C ASP A 616 14.88 35.66 -21.25
N ILE A 617 16.16 35.70 -20.89
CA ILE A 617 17.21 34.94 -21.58
C ILE A 617 18.03 34.12 -20.58
N GLY A 618 18.65 33.04 -21.05
CA GLY A 618 19.47 32.23 -20.13
C GLY A 618 20.44 31.26 -20.76
N THR A 619 21.29 30.72 -19.89
CA THR A 619 22.24 29.64 -20.17
C THR A 619 22.51 28.87 -18.89
N THR A 620 22.72 27.55 -18.98
CA THR A 620 23.22 26.78 -17.83
C THR A 620 24.73 26.96 -17.60
N GLY A 621 25.40 27.67 -18.51
CA GLY A 621 26.79 28.09 -18.36
C GLY A 621 26.96 29.34 -17.49
N VAL A 622 28.22 29.70 -17.25
CA VAL A 622 28.60 30.87 -16.46
C VAL A 622 28.22 32.18 -17.16
N SER A 623 28.01 33.26 -16.39
CA SER A 623 27.61 34.58 -16.92
C SER A 623 28.45 35.12 -18.08
N THR A 624 29.75 34.79 -18.14
CA THR A 624 30.64 35.26 -19.24
C THR A 624 30.31 34.66 -20.60
N LEU A 625 29.40 33.68 -20.67
CA LEU A 625 28.90 33.10 -21.92
C LEU A 625 27.66 33.84 -22.46
N ILE A 626 27.11 34.79 -21.70
CA ILE A 626 26.19 35.80 -22.24
C ILE A 626 27.03 37.03 -22.61
N THR A 627 26.87 37.52 -23.83
CA THR A 627 27.66 38.65 -24.35
C THR A 627 26.82 39.59 -25.20
N GLY A 628 27.00 40.90 -25.04
CA GLY A 628 26.28 41.94 -25.78
C GLY A 628 24.87 42.21 -25.27
N PHE A 629 24.61 41.97 -23.99
CA PHE A 629 23.28 42.20 -23.41
C PHE A 629 23.36 42.98 -22.11
N HIS A 630 22.27 43.65 -21.77
CA HIS A 630 21.96 44.14 -20.43
C HIS A 630 20.45 44.01 -20.21
N ASP A 631 20.05 43.92 -18.95
CA ASP A 631 18.65 44.05 -18.54
C ASP A 631 18.40 45.44 -17.91
N ASN A 632 17.21 45.64 -17.35
CA ASN A 632 16.88 46.88 -16.63
C ASN A 632 17.38 46.89 -15.18
N GLY A 633 18.09 45.85 -14.74
CA GLY A 633 18.71 45.72 -13.44
C GLY A 633 19.88 46.71 -13.27
N PRO A 634 20.14 47.18 -12.03
CA PRO A 634 21.20 48.16 -11.78
C PRO A 634 22.58 47.54 -12.03
N GLY A 635 23.24 47.92 -13.14
CA GLY A 635 24.63 47.54 -13.43
C GLY A 635 24.83 46.12 -13.98
N CYS A 636 23.75 45.45 -14.37
CA CYS A 636 23.73 44.10 -14.92
C CYS A 636 24.04 44.12 -16.43
N ILE A 637 25.33 44.21 -16.76
CA ILE A 637 25.84 44.34 -18.13
C ILE A 637 26.72 43.13 -18.46
N TYR A 638 26.39 42.45 -19.55
CA TYR A 638 27.05 41.23 -20.02
C TYR A 638 27.93 41.52 -21.24
N THR A 639 29.17 41.96 -20.99
CA THR A 639 30.23 42.16 -22.00
C THR A 639 29.75 42.97 -23.23
N GLU A 640 29.20 44.16 -22.98
CA GLU A 640 28.79 45.09 -24.04
C GLU A 640 29.94 45.95 -24.55
N THR A 641 29.82 46.32 -25.82
CA THR A 641 30.63 47.29 -26.56
C THR A 641 29.68 48.24 -27.30
N PRO A 642 30.17 49.36 -27.86
CA PRO A 642 29.34 50.25 -28.67
C PRO A 642 28.69 49.59 -29.91
N LEU A 643 29.08 48.36 -30.27
CA LEU A 643 28.61 47.65 -31.47
C LEU A 643 27.63 46.50 -31.16
N ASN A 644 27.37 46.17 -29.89
CA ASN A 644 26.53 45.03 -29.53
C ASN A 644 25.66 45.27 -28.29
N VAL A 645 24.99 46.41 -28.23
CA VAL A 645 24.10 46.76 -27.12
C VAL A 645 22.73 46.09 -27.32
N GLY A 646 22.37 45.16 -26.44
CA GLY A 646 21.14 44.37 -26.53
C GLY A 646 20.31 44.49 -25.26
N LEU A 647 19.07 44.96 -25.38
CA LEU A 647 18.18 45.12 -24.22
C LEU A 647 17.37 43.85 -23.96
N VAL A 648 17.32 43.41 -22.70
CA VAL A 648 16.44 42.35 -22.20
C VAL A 648 15.38 42.97 -21.29
N ASN A 649 14.12 42.88 -21.71
CA ASN A 649 12.94 43.27 -20.92
C ASN A 649 12.41 42.05 -20.14
N GLY A 650 13.28 41.45 -19.33
CA GLY A 650 13.10 40.21 -18.57
C GLY A 650 14.35 39.95 -17.73
N ALA A 651 14.49 38.75 -17.17
CA ALA A 651 15.66 38.34 -16.41
C ALA A 651 16.76 37.74 -17.31
N ILE A 652 18.01 37.81 -16.85
CA ILE A 652 19.15 37.08 -17.45
C ILE A 652 19.63 35.99 -16.49
N ASP A 653 19.20 34.76 -16.73
CA ASP A 653 19.47 33.63 -15.84
C ASP A 653 20.70 32.83 -16.26
N THR A 654 21.74 32.86 -15.42
CA THR A 654 23.04 32.23 -15.67
C THR A 654 23.61 31.54 -14.42
N ALA A 655 24.58 30.66 -14.61
CA ALA A 655 25.39 30.13 -13.52
C ALA A 655 26.41 31.17 -13.02
N PRO A 656 26.87 31.04 -11.76
CA PRO A 656 27.89 31.93 -11.20
C PRO A 656 29.19 32.01 -11.99
N PRO A 657 29.92 33.13 -11.91
CA PRO A 657 29.70 34.28 -11.02
C PRO A 657 28.79 35.37 -11.63
N PRO A 658 28.39 36.38 -10.84
CA PRO A 658 27.69 37.56 -11.36
C PRO A 658 28.43 38.26 -12.52
N PRO A 659 27.71 38.88 -13.48
CA PRO A 659 28.32 39.48 -14.68
C PRO A 659 29.21 40.68 -14.35
N THR A 660 28.84 41.46 -13.34
CA THR A 660 29.61 42.59 -12.83
C THR A 660 29.53 42.62 -11.31
N VAL A 661 30.48 43.31 -10.67
CA VAL A 661 30.42 43.58 -9.22
C VAL A 661 29.22 44.43 -8.81
N ALA A 662 28.62 45.17 -9.75
CA ALA A 662 27.47 46.03 -9.50
C ALA A 662 26.13 45.28 -9.57
N CYS A 663 26.13 44.04 -10.08
CA CYS A 663 24.94 43.21 -10.27
C CYS A 663 25.00 41.92 -9.42
N PRO A 664 24.89 41.98 -8.08
CA PRO A 664 25.03 40.80 -7.22
C PRO A 664 23.82 39.84 -7.30
N THR A 665 22.73 40.24 -7.95
CA THR A 665 21.46 39.50 -8.01
C THR A 665 21.39 38.49 -9.14
N GLU A 666 22.26 38.60 -10.15
CA GLU A 666 22.32 37.68 -11.30
C GLU A 666 23.63 36.88 -11.29
N GLY A 667 23.68 35.77 -12.05
CA GLY A 667 24.81 34.84 -11.98
C GLY A 667 24.99 34.27 -10.56
N THR A 668 23.88 33.87 -9.94
CA THR A 668 23.82 33.28 -8.60
C THR A 668 23.43 31.81 -8.67
N ALA A 669 23.47 31.11 -7.54
CA ALA A 669 22.97 29.73 -7.48
C ALA A 669 21.45 29.64 -7.77
N VAL A 670 20.69 30.70 -7.48
CA VAL A 670 19.24 30.75 -7.74
C VAL A 670 18.96 30.88 -9.24
N THR A 671 19.61 31.83 -9.92
CA THR A 671 19.48 32.00 -11.38
C THR A 671 20.01 30.76 -12.12
N ALA A 672 21.04 30.09 -11.58
CA ALA A 672 21.52 28.81 -12.11
C ALA A 672 20.45 27.70 -12.04
N ALA A 673 19.70 27.63 -10.93
CA ALA A 673 18.64 26.64 -10.76
C ALA A 673 17.46 26.92 -11.70
N ILE A 674 17.08 28.18 -11.88
CA ILE A 674 16.07 28.61 -12.85
C ILE A 674 16.49 28.20 -14.27
N ALA A 675 17.73 28.53 -14.68
CA ALA A 675 18.26 28.15 -15.98
C ALA A 675 18.32 26.63 -16.17
N ALA A 676 18.69 25.87 -15.13
CA ALA A 676 18.72 24.40 -15.19
C ALA A 676 17.32 23.80 -15.38
N GLN A 677 16.31 24.31 -14.67
CA GLN A 677 14.92 23.87 -14.85
C GLN A 677 14.40 24.24 -16.25
N ALA A 678 14.68 25.44 -16.73
CA ALA A 678 14.31 25.86 -18.08
C ALA A 678 14.94 24.97 -19.16
N GLN A 679 16.20 24.53 -18.97
CA GLN A 679 16.84 23.58 -19.89
C GLN A 679 16.17 22.19 -19.85
N ALA A 680 15.80 21.71 -18.66
CA ALA A 680 15.09 20.43 -18.49
C ALA A 680 13.70 20.47 -19.15
N ASP A 681 12.93 21.53 -18.93
CA ASP A 681 11.61 21.70 -19.54
C ASP A 681 11.72 21.86 -21.06
N THR A 682 12.74 22.58 -21.56
CA THR A 682 13.02 22.68 -23.00
C THR A 682 13.34 21.31 -23.61
N LEU A 683 14.09 20.45 -22.89
CA LEU A 683 14.38 19.09 -23.34
C LEU A 683 13.12 18.21 -23.36
N THR A 684 12.27 18.32 -22.34
CA THR A 684 10.97 17.64 -22.29
C THR A 684 10.09 18.06 -23.47
N ALA A 685 9.97 19.36 -23.71
CA ALA A 685 9.25 19.91 -24.86
C ALA A 685 9.83 19.42 -26.19
N TYR A 686 11.16 19.40 -26.33
CA TYR A 686 11.82 18.88 -27.52
C TYR A 686 11.51 17.41 -27.77
N ASN A 687 11.58 16.57 -26.74
CA ASN A 687 11.30 15.15 -26.84
C ASN A 687 9.82 14.89 -27.16
N ALA A 688 8.90 15.68 -26.58
CA ALA A 688 7.50 15.66 -26.95
C ALA A 688 7.31 16.01 -28.43
N LEU A 689 7.98 17.07 -28.91
CA LEU A 689 7.99 17.46 -30.32
C LEU A 689 8.53 16.38 -31.26
N VAL A 690 9.55 15.63 -30.86
CA VAL A 690 10.09 14.49 -31.63
C VAL A 690 9.11 13.31 -31.64
N ALA A 691 8.39 13.09 -30.53
CA ALA A 691 7.51 11.94 -30.34
C ALA A 691 6.17 12.05 -31.07
N PHE A 692 5.79 13.23 -31.59
CA PHE A 692 4.53 13.36 -32.34
C PHE A 692 4.51 12.38 -33.54
N PRO A 693 3.47 11.52 -33.62
CA PRO A 693 3.35 10.56 -34.70
C PRO A 693 2.78 11.20 -35.97
N ASN A 694 2.88 10.48 -37.08
CA ASN A 694 2.14 10.76 -38.33
C ASN A 694 2.36 12.15 -38.95
N GLY A 695 3.58 12.71 -38.84
CA GLY A 695 3.91 13.98 -39.50
C GLY A 695 3.78 13.91 -41.03
N LEU A 696 3.09 14.89 -41.61
CA LEU A 696 2.84 15.01 -43.05
C LEU A 696 4.08 15.49 -43.80
N ASP A 697 4.38 14.85 -44.92
CA ASP A 697 5.36 15.35 -45.88
C ASP A 697 4.69 16.38 -46.81
N VAL A 698 5.21 17.62 -46.80
CA VAL A 698 4.67 18.73 -47.59
C VAL A 698 4.71 18.48 -49.11
N SER A 699 5.61 17.63 -49.62
CA SER A 699 5.64 17.28 -51.04
C SER A 699 4.48 16.38 -51.48
N THR A 700 3.89 15.63 -50.55
CA THR A 700 2.86 14.64 -50.84
C THR A 700 1.52 14.92 -50.17
N CYS A 701 1.44 15.83 -49.19
CA CYS A 701 0.18 16.11 -48.52
C CYS A 701 -0.81 16.91 -49.40
N PRO A 702 -2.06 16.45 -49.54
CA PRO A 702 -3.10 17.16 -50.28
C PRO A 702 -3.36 18.55 -49.70
N GLY A 703 -3.43 19.56 -50.55
CA GLY A 703 -3.70 20.95 -50.14
C GLY A 703 -2.47 21.73 -49.64
N CYS A 704 -1.30 21.09 -49.50
CA CYS A 704 -0.07 21.74 -49.01
C CYS A 704 0.68 22.56 -50.09
N GLY A 705 0.13 22.72 -51.29
CA GLY A 705 0.73 23.47 -52.40
C GLY A 705 1.70 22.70 -53.30
N GLY A 706 2.09 21.46 -52.97
CA GLY A 706 3.05 20.65 -53.73
C GLY A 706 4.48 21.23 -53.77
N GLY A 707 5.44 20.52 -54.38
CA GLY A 707 6.84 20.96 -54.50
C GLY A 707 7.82 20.12 -53.68
N ASN A 708 9.05 20.62 -53.48
CA ASN A 708 10.12 19.86 -52.81
C ASN A 708 9.79 19.55 -51.35
N ALA A 709 10.16 18.35 -50.88
CA ALA A 709 9.82 17.83 -49.54
C ALA A 709 10.46 18.61 -48.38
N GLY A 710 11.53 19.35 -48.65
CA GLY A 710 12.22 20.19 -47.68
C GLY A 710 11.93 21.68 -47.81
N GLU A 711 11.00 22.12 -48.66
CA GLU A 711 10.74 23.54 -48.89
C GLU A 711 9.33 23.91 -48.46
N LEU A 712 9.23 24.93 -47.61
CA LEU A 712 8.01 25.47 -47.02
C LEU A 712 7.60 26.84 -47.58
N GLY A 713 8.51 27.57 -48.23
CA GLY A 713 8.22 28.87 -48.81
C GLY A 713 7.17 28.82 -49.93
N ASN A 714 6.37 29.88 -50.05
CA ASN A 714 5.19 30.00 -50.93
C ASN A 714 4.06 29.00 -50.68
N ARG A 715 4.03 28.34 -49.52
CA ARG A 715 2.94 27.43 -49.15
C ARG A 715 1.96 28.09 -48.19
N THR A 716 0.71 27.63 -48.22
CA THR A 716 -0.28 27.87 -47.17
C THR A 716 -0.58 26.53 -46.50
N LEU A 717 -0.31 26.42 -45.20
CA LEU A 717 -0.43 25.17 -44.45
C LEU A 717 -1.53 25.29 -43.38
N ALA A 718 -2.46 24.33 -43.41
CA ALA A 718 -3.48 24.14 -42.37
C ALA A 718 -2.84 23.61 -41.07
N PRO A 719 -3.56 23.63 -39.94
CA PRO A 719 -3.04 23.11 -38.66
C PRO A 719 -2.65 21.64 -38.78
N GLY A 720 -1.54 21.24 -38.16
CA GLY A 720 -1.06 19.87 -38.22
C GLY A 720 0.42 19.68 -37.90
N ILE A 721 0.84 18.41 -37.92
CA ILE A 721 2.24 18.00 -37.73
C ILE A 721 2.84 17.74 -39.11
N TYR A 722 3.99 18.33 -39.38
CA TYR A 722 4.72 18.23 -40.64
C TYR A 722 6.12 17.70 -40.38
N LYS A 723 6.55 16.71 -41.16
CA LYS A 723 7.87 16.09 -41.01
C LYS A 723 8.64 16.17 -42.31
N SER A 724 9.86 16.69 -42.24
CA SER A 724 10.72 16.81 -43.41
C SER A 724 11.22 15.45 -43.85
N ALA A 725 10.81 14.99 -45.04
CA ALA A 725 11.34 13.77 -45.63
C ALA A 725 12.81 13.92 -46.08
N SER A 726 13.25 15.15 -46.38
CA SER A 726 14.66 15.45 -46.71
C SER A 726 15.55 15.64 -45.48
N GLY A 727 15.00 15.59 -44.26
CA GLY A 727 15.72 15.85 -43.02
C GLY A 727 15.80 17.31 -42.62
N SER A 728 15.83 18.26 -43.56
CA SER A 728 15.83 19.72 -43.32
C SER A 728 14.58 20.42 -43.87
N PHE A 729 14.20 21.55 -43.27
CA PHE A 729 13.25 22.48 -43.87
C PHE A 729 13.90 23.82 -44.24
N GLY A 730 13.53 24.32 -45.41
CA GLY A 730 13.85 25.65 -45.92
C GLY A 730 12.58 26.47 -46.10
N ILE A 731 12.65 27.76 -45.80
CA ILE A 731 11.72 28.81 -46.24
C ILE A 731 12.56 29.74 -47.09
N THR A 732 12.75 29.37 -48.36
CA THR A 732 13.73 30.03 -49.23
C THR A 732 13.09 30.64 -50.47
N GLN A 733 11.97 30.09 -50.94
CA GLN A 733 11.33 30.47 -52.19
C GLN A 733 10.33 31.64 -52.06
N GLY A 734 9.95 31.99 -50.84
CA GLY A 734 8.97 33.03 -50.52
C GLY A 734 8.42 32.86 -49.10
N PRO A 735 7.46 33.70 -48.68
CA PRO A 735 6.88 33.60 -47.35
C PRO A 735 6.10 32.30 -47.18
N LEU A 736 6.08 31.76 -45.95
CA LEU A 736 5.21 30.67 -45.54
C LEU A 736 3.95 31.25 -44.90
N THR A 737 2.77 30.75 -45.26
CA THR A 737 1.50 31.12 -44.62
C THR A 737 0.97 29.96 -43.77
N LEU A 738 0.63 30.22 -42.51
CA LEU A 738 -0.04 29.29 -41.61
C LEU A 738 -1.48 29.76 -41.38
N ASP A 739 -2.43 28.93 -41.79
CA ASP A 739 -3.85 29.27 -41.82
C ASP A 739 -4.62 28.45 -40.79
N ALA A 740 -5.11 29.10 -39.73
CA ALA A 740 -5.89 28.45 -38.67
C ALA A 740 -7.30 28.01 -39.12
N GLN A 741 -7.76 28.44 -40.29
CA GLN A 741 -9.10 28.12 -40.82
C GLN A 741 -10.25 28.47 -39.84
N GLY A 742 -10.03 29.47 -38.98
CA GLY A 742 -10.99 29.93 -37.97
C GLY A 742 -10.92 29.19 -36.63
N ASP A 743 -10.00 28.24 -36.44
CA ASP A 743 -9.79 27.55 -35.16
C ASP A 743 -8.84 28.36 -34.24
N PRO A 744 -9.32 28.93 -33.11
CA PRO A 744 -8.49 29.68 -32.19
C PRO A 744 -7.46 28.81 -31.44
N ASN A 745 -7.62 27.49 -31.46
CA ASN A 745 -6.70 26.52 -30.87
C ASN A 745 -5.83 25.81 -31.92
N ALA A 746 -5.86 26.30 -33.17
CA ALA A 746 -5.05 25.77 -34.26
C ALA A 746 -3.57 25.66 -33.88
N PHE A 747 -2.96 24.54 -34.24
CA PHE A 747 -1.65 24.13 -33.77
C PHE A 747 -0.77 23.55 -34.90
N TRP A 748 0.52 23.90 -34.92
CA TRP A 748 1.49 23.46 -35.91
C TRP A 748 2.76 22.92 -35.26
N VAL A 749 3.23 21.78 -35.77
CA VAL A 749 4.55 21.23 -35.43
C VAL A 749 5.32 20.95 -36.71
N PHE A 750 6.56 21.43 -36.78
CA PHE A 750 7.49 21.15 -37.86
C PHE A 750 8.66 20.33 -37.31
N GLN A 751 8.76 19.08 -37.72
CA GLN A 751 9.81 18.14 -37.32
C GLN A 751 10.86 18.01 -38.41
N MET A 752 12.14 18.19 -38.06
CA MET A 752 13.26 18.01 -38.99
C MET A 752 14.46 17.40 -38.27
N ALA A 753 15.11 16.44 -38.93
CA ALA A 753 16.27 15.71 -38.40
C ALA A 753 17.56 16.54 -38.40
N THR A 754 17.63 17.57 -39.24
CA THR A 754 18.80 18.42 -39.41
C THR A 754 18.43 19.89 -39.25
N THR A 755 18.46 20.70 -40.31
CA THR A 755 18.48 22.16 -40.21
C THR A 755 17.14 22.81 -40.56
N LEU A 756 16.91 23.98 -39.96
CA LEU A 756 15.95 24.96 -40.43
C LEU A 756 16.69 26.13 -41.09
N THR A 757 16.29 26.51 -42.30
CA THR A 757 16.84 27.69 -42.99
C THR A 757 15.72 28.63 -43.41
N VAL A 758 15.73 29.86 -42.90
CA VAL A 758 14.78 30.91 -43.30
C VAL A 758 15.54 31.99 -44.05
N GLY A 759 15.11 32.32 -45.26
CA GLY A 759 15.80 33.27 -46.11
C GLY A 759 16.95 32.68 -46.91
N THR A 760 17.50 33.53 -47.76
CA THR A 760 18.64 33.26 -48.65
C THR A 760 19.57 34.48 -48.64
N PRO A 761 20.78 34.39 -49.20
CA PRO A 761 21.66 35.55 -49.35
C PRO A 761 21.06 36.72 -50.17
N THR A 762 19.99 36.48 -50.94
CA THR A 762 19.38 37.47 -51.85
C THR A 762 17.95 37.85 -51.48
N ALA A 763 17.30 37.13 -50.57
CA ALA A 763 15.96 37.45 -50.08
C ALA A 763 15.78 37.00 -48.63
N ASN A 764 15.28 37.89 -47.77
CA ASN A 764 14.76 37.52 -46.45
C ASN A 764 13.34 36.97 -46.58
N GLN A 765 12.92 36.15 -45.61
CA GLN A 765 11.60 35.51 -45.65
C GLN A 765 10.85 35.69 -44.33
N SER A 766 9.53 35.55 -44.42
CA SER A 766 8.60 35.69 -43.30
C SER A 766 7.63 34.51 -43.20
N ILE A 767 7.14 34.27 -41.99
CA ILE A 767 6.03 33.38 -41.69
C ILE A 767 4.82 34.25 -41.34
N VAL A 768 3.74 34.05 -42.08
CA VAL A 768 2.50 34.83 -41.99
C VAL A 768 1.44 33.98 -41.31
N LEU A 769 0.85 34.50 -40.23
CA LEU A 769 -0.29 33.87 -39.54
C LEU A 769 -1.59 34.48 -40.04
N VAL A 770 -2.56 33.66 -40.42
CA VAL A 770 -3.89 34.12 -40.87
C VAL A 770 -5.03 33.38 -40.18
N ASN A 771 -6.23 33.95 -40.26
CA ASN A 771 -7.50 33.35 -39.84
C ASN A 771 -7.54 32.82 -38.38
N GLY A 772 -6.87 33.53 -37.46
CA GLY A 772 -6.86 33.18 -36.03
C GLY A 772 -5.61 32.41 -35.57
N ALA A 773 -4.65 32.15 -36.46
CA ALA A 773 -3.40 31.48 -36.09
C ALA A 773 -2.59 32.32 -35.09
N LEU A 774 -2.10 31.67 -34.03
CA LEU A 774 -1.34 32.30 -32.95
C LEU A 774 0.08 31.74 -32.91
N ALA A 775 1.07 32.63 -32.75
CA ALA A 775 2.47 32.24 -32.71
C ALA A 775 2.80 31.25 -31.58
N LYS A 776 2.09 31.36 -30.44
CA LYS A 776 2.27 30.44 -29.30
C LYS A 776 1.96 28.98 -29.61
N ASN A 777 1.18 28.72 -30.67
CA ASN A 777 0.79 27.38 -31.09
C ASN A 777 1.63 26.84 -32.28
N VAL A 778 2.74 27.50 -32.63
CA VAL A 778 3.62 27.09 -33.73
C VAL A 778 4.96 26.64 -33.16
N PHE A 779 5.37 25.40 -33.47
CA PHE A 779 6.59 24.81 -32.93
C PHE A 779 7.50 24.26 -34.03
N TRP A 780 8.80 24.54 -33.89
CA TRP A 780 9.85 24.08 -34.80
C TRP A 780 10.84 23.20 -34.02
N GLN A 781 10.79 21.89 -34.26
CA GLN A 781 11.75 20.94 -33.74
C GLN A 781 12.89 20.78 -34.73
N VAL A 782 14.08 21.22 -34.34
CA VAL A 782 15.27 21.26 -35.20
C VAL A 782 16.32 20.29 -34.68
N GLY A 783 16.65 19.27 -35.47
CA GLY A 783 17.59 18.22 -35.10
C GLY A 783 19.03 18.70 -34.93
N THR A 784 19.43 19.75 -35.64
CA THR A 784 20.73 20.41 -35.49
C THR A 784 20.57 21.90 -35.23
N ALA A 785 20.80 22.76 -36.23
CA ALA A 785 20.83 24.21 -36.07
C ALA A 785 19.79 24.91 -36.95
N ALA A 786 19.31 26.06 -36.46
CA ALA A 786 18.44 26.96 -37.21
C ALA A 786 19.21 28.21 -37.66
N THR A 787 19.06 28.60 -38.92
CA THR A 787 19.62 29.84 -39.48
C THR A 787 18.50 30.70 -40.04
N ILE A 788 18.35 31.90 -39.51
CA ILE A 788 17.23 32.80 -39.80
C ILE A 788 17.74 34.10 -40.41
N ASN A 789 17.32 34.36 -41.66
CA ASN A 789 17.53 35.59 -42.42
C ASN A 789 18.96 36.15 -42.37
N GLY A 790 19.98 35.27 -42.45
CA GLY A 790 21.42 35.54 -42.25
C GLY A 790 21.94 36.93 -42.70
N ILE A 791 22.50 37.05 -43.90
CA ILE A 791 23.23 38.28 -44.29
C ILE A 791 22.32 39.48 -44.62
N LEU A 792 21.01 39.27 -44.73
CA LEU A 792 20.06 40.33 -45.07
C LEU A 792 19.31 40.87 -43.87
N GLY A 793 19.16 40.08 -42.80
CA GLY A 793 18.28 40.37 -41.69
C GLY A 793 16.83 40.57 -42.15
N GLY A 794 16.04 41.29 -41.35
CA GLY A 794 14.65 41.57 -41.69
C GLY A 794 13.73 40.34 -41.60
N GLY A 795 12.50 40.51 -42.08
CA GLY A 795 11.48 39.45 -42.04
C GLY A 795 10.92 39.18 -40.64
N THR A 796 9.93 38.28 -40.59
CA THR A 796 9.26 37.92 -39.34
C THR A 796 9.11 36.40 -39.24
N VAL A 797 9.62 35.80 -38.16
CA VAL A 797 9.44 34.38 -37.85
C VAL A 797 8.40 34.24 -36.74
N GLN A 798 7.59 33.19 -36.82
CA GLN A 798 6.49 32.91 -35.89
C GLN A 798 6.72 31.54 -35.26
N GLY A 799 6.59 31.47 -33.93
CA GLY A 799 6.65 30.22 -33.18
C GLY A 799 7.89 30.00 -32.33
N THR A 800 7.82 28.93 -31.54
CA THR A 800 8.90 28.47 -30.66
C THR A 800 9.85 27.59 -31.46
N VAL A 801 11.09 28.04 -31.65
CA VAL A 801 12.16 27.25 -32.28
C VAL A 801 12.96 26.56 -31.18
N ILE A 802 13.03 25.22 -31.23
CA ILE A 802 13.86 24.41 -30.33
C ILE A 802 14.87 23.63 -31.16
N ALA A 803 16.15 23.96 -31.01
CA ALA A 803 17.26 23.38 -31.76
C ALA A 803 18.24 22.65 -30.85
N GLN A 804 18.89 21.58 -31.33
CA GLN A 804 19.93 20.91 -30.53
C GLN A 804 21.25 21.68 -30.54
N ALA A 805 21.70 22.12 -31.72
CA ALA A 805 23.05 22.60 -31.98
C ALA A 805 23.17 24.13 -32.10
N GLY A 806 22.09 24.88 -31.87
CA GLY A 806 22.11 26.34 -31.84
C GLY A 806 21.12 27.02 -32.79
N VAL A 807 20.95 28.32 -32.58
CA VAL A 807 20.11 29.19 -33.40
C VAL A 807 20.91 30.44 -33.77
N SER A 808 20.95 30.78 -35.05
CA SER A 808 21.61 32.00 -35.54
C SER A 808 20.61 32.87 -36.29
N VAL A 809 20.45 34.12 -35.83
CA VAL A 809 19.56 35.11 -36.43
C VAL A 809 20.35 36.29 -36.92
N SER A 810 20.22 36.56 -38.21
CA SER A 810 20.98 37.60 -38.91
C SER A 810 22.51 37.38 -38.82
N THR A 811 23.30 38.34 -39.26
CA THR A 811 24.77 38.29 -39.27
C THR A 811 25.35 39.65 -38.88
N ALA A 812 26.53 39.67 -38.26
CA ALA A 812 27.15 40.90 -37.77
C ALA A 812 27.27 41.96 -38.88
N GLY A 813 26.99 43.22 -38.54
CA GLY A 813 27.00 44.35 -39.48
C GLY A 813 25.69 44.57 -40.25
N VAL A 814 24.72 43.65 -40.16
CA VAL A 814 23.40 43.81 -40.78
C VAL A 814 22.53 44.74 -39.96
N VAL A 815 22.02 45.82 -40.57
CA VAL A 815 21.18 46.83 -39.89
C VAL A 815 19.68 46.50 -39.88
N ALA A 816 19.23 45.61 -40.76
CA ALA A 816 17.81 45.26 -40.86
C ALA A 816 17.36 44.44 -39.65
N ILE A 817 16.27 44.87 -39.02
CA ILE A 817 15.75 44.23 -37.81
C ILE A 817 14.98 42.96 -38.16
N THR A 818 15.42 41.82 -37.64
CA THR A 818 14.66 40.55 -37.73
C THR A 818 13.69 40.45 -36.56
N THR A 819 12.42 40.15 -36.82
CA THR A 819 11.41 39.97 -35.76
C THR A 819 11.11 38.50 -35.53
N ILE A 820 11.14 38.06 -34.27
CA ILE A 820 10.72 36.74 -33.82
C ILE A 820 9.53 36.92 -32.89
N ASN A 821 8.34 36.48 -33.31
CA ASN A 821 7.19 36.36 -32.41
C ASN A 821 7.15 34.92 -31.94
N GLY A 822 7.76 34.64 -30.79
CA GLY A 822 8.10 33.27 -30.41
C GLY A 822 9.32 33.21 -29.51
N ARG A 823 10.08 32.13 -29.63
CA ARG A 823 11.24 31.81 -28.77
C ARG A 823 12.36 31.17 -29.58
N MET A 824 13.61 31.35 -29.14
CA MET A 824 14.79 30.73 -29.73
C MET A 824 15.55 29.92 -28.67
N LEU A 825 15.18 28.65 -28.55
CA LEU A 825 15.71 27.77 -27.50
C LEU A 825 16.70 26.78 -28.12
N SER A 826 17.88 26.68 -27.52
CA SER A 826 18.90 25.73 -27.89
C SER A 826 19.22 24.81 -26.72
N LEU A 827 19.25 23.50 -26.97
CA LEU A 827 19.53 22.50 -25.94
C LEU A 827 21.01 22.46 -25.57
N VAL A 828 21.91 22.57 -26.55
CA VAL A 828 23.36 22.41 -26.36
C VAL A 828 24.13 23.60 -26.92
N GLY A 829 23.88 23.97 -28.18
CA GLY A 829 24.64 25.00 -28.88
C GLY A 829 24.23 26.45 -28.55
N PRO A 830 24.95 27.45 -29.07
CA PRO A 830 24.70 28.84 -28.73
C PRO A 830 23.47 29.42 -29.45
N VAL A 831 22.93 30.50 -28.89
CA VAL A 831 22.01 31.38 -29.63
C VAL A 831 22.74 32.67 -29.98
N THR A 832 22.81 32.99 -31.28
CA THR A 832 23.47 34.21 -31.78
C THR A 832 22.44 35.08 -32.48
N VAL A 833 22.38 36.36 -32.11
CA VAL A 833 21.42 37.33 -32.66
C VAL A 833 22.11 38.63 -33.07
N VAL A 834 21.58 39.27 -34.11
CA VAL A 834 22.02 40.60 -34.55
C VAL A 834 20.79 41.43 -34.90
N ASN A 835 20.64 42.58 -34.24
CA ASN A 835 19.52 43.52 -34.44
C ASN A 835 18.18 42.77 -34.52
N THR A 836 17.88 41.99 -33.48
CA THR A 836 16.72 41.10 -33.45
C THR A 836 15.73 41.55 -32.37
N VAL A 837 14.45 41.63 -32.73
CA VAL A 837 13.37 41.86 -31.78
C VAL A 837 12.67 40.54 -31.51
N VAL A 838 12.70 40.05 -30.27
CA VAL A 838 12.01 38.84 -29.85
C VAL A 838 10.82 39.22 -28.97
N ASN A 839 9.62 38.80 -29.36
CA ASN A 839 8.40 38.98 -28.61
C ASN A 839 7.93 37.63 -28.09
N VAL A 840 8.12 37.37 -26.79
CA VAL A 840 7.66 36.13 -26.17
C VAL A 840 6.13 36.13 -26.11
N PRO A 841 5.47 35.12 -26.70
CA PRO A 841 4.02 35.01 -26.59
C PRO A 841 3.62 34.75 -25.14
N ALA A 842 2.52 35.36 -24.68
CA ALA A 842 1.94 35.06 -23.38
C ALA A 842 1.73 33.54 -23.22
N PRO A 843 2.05 32.97 -22.04
CA PRO A 843 1.84 31.56 -21.75
C PRO A 843 0.42 31.06 -22.12
#